data_AF-A0A9Q5N8M8-F1
#
_entry.id   AF-A0A9Q5N8M8-F1
#
_cell.length_a   1.000
_cell.length_b   1.000
_cell.length_c   1.000
_cell.angle_alpha   90.00
_cell.angle_beta   90.00
_cell.angle_gamma   90.00
#
_symmetry.space_group_name_H-M   'P 1'
#
loop_
_entity.id
_entity.type
_entity.pdbx_description
1 polymer ?
#
loop_
_entity_poly.entity_id
_entity_poly.type
_entity_poly.pdbx_seq_one_letter_code
_entity_poly.pdbx_strand_id
1 'polypeptide(L)'
;MHRQVNLFYEDIGVNLTDPVFRGVYHGRKKHDDDFDLMLQRVKTAGVRSVMITGGSLRESQEALNVAEKYGFYATVGCHPTRSSEFDKFDSGPEGYLAALDEVISLDLQGPRKIAAVGECGLDYDRLHFASQEVQRKHFKSQLSLARKYHLPLFLHSRAAHGDFVNILHEGGFGTDGGRSVGGKGGVVHSFTGTGAEVEELIDMGFHVSVNGCSLKTEESLKAASAIPLDKLMLETDAPWCSMASTHASKRHLDLMPAGLREVYFPPATKPESHVPGRPVKGRNEPCAIGGDFKNAMASSFDSGQRPLTHVRYQSANSNPYGSGDPYYNQSSGFLPPQKPKKGVSPWIKFGIPVAILVIVGVVVGAVVGTRNNDDDNKASSNDPSAAASSVVSAKSEVGRFAVQTDSEFMMPIYPSTTNTAVFTTPTFVETTDSNVAWPEDPFQPSNPSPTDVRTDRPRLIAPQYKWEALPNLIANDPYLSGWNQTIFGNATEWKNMDPVPYFMDGDSGILDVCREVKERVKVFAYVYRMTNDSSWVDRTWLELQNAAGNGSTTWGPDEDKWNSAHFLDTAEMSAAFGIAYDWLYDMWNDSQKEQIRSTLNQYGLSLGVAALTQGTNGWWANADIKGNWNCVCNGGLTLASLAILGDDTTGNAQQLLTLTVPNAKENCVFAVSDDGTWAETANYWYFGTTGWAEMTSALISATGSDHGMLTNNPNFNQTGLFHMFVTGQTSLFNYGDHGPNKYTATANSLIFMADQFKTPAYGLFQRDMPDAAEPWSMFWYDPTISGAFWNGMPLDNSFENHTDQWVSMRSSWTDRDALYVAMKAGMNQGHQTHNDLDVGDFVLDALGTRWAGELGSGDYLSLNYFSNDTQESDRWRYYRKMTIGQNCIVVNHENQNVAAAPSITNYGSSGTVQGSSTVIDIPDDSTAFWVADLASAYFDVTSYSRGVRLLNKRRQVLIQDEIDTSQALQWRMHTNASVQIDGTQITLTLDGQTLIMQVLNAPSGISIDTAEAARTSSDPALPEGQSDQSNPEVTVVTMDLPAGSYTLEVLFNPQWSGMSSSDFVSPSSVALSDWSLTSHG
;
A
#
# COMPACT_ATOMS: atom_id res chain seq x y z
N MET A 1 -27.46 13.50 -14.14
CA MET A 1 -27.08 14.78 -13.51
C MET A 1 -25.63 14.64 -13.08
N HIS A 2 -24.69 15.30 -13.77
CA HIS A 2 -23.25 15.15 -13.55
C HIS A 2 -22.84 15.74 -12.19
N ARG A 3 -22.43 14.91 -11.22
CA ARG A 3 -21.78 15.37 -9.98
C ARG A 3 -20.33 15.75 -10.30
N GLN A 4 -20.01 17.04 -10.22
CA GLN A 4 -18.65 17.58 -10.27
C GLN A 4 -17.84 17.04 -9.09
N VAL A 5 -16.69 16.45 -9.39
CA VAL A 5 -15.66 16.08 -8.42
C VAL A 5 -15.08 17.37 -7.83
N ASN A 6 -15.19 17.58 -6.51
CA ASN A 6 -14.67 18.77 -5.82
C ASN A 6 -13.30 18.48 -5.19
N LEU A 7 -12.24 18.52 -6.01
CA LEU A 7 -10.86 18.56 -5.51
C LEU A 7 -10.62 19.89 -4.77
N PHE A 8 -9.92 19.86 -3.64
CA PHE A 8 -9.56 21.07 -2.90
C PHE A 8 -8.07 21.37 -3.00
N TYR A 9 -7.73 22.65 -3.21
CA TYR A 9 -6.34 23.09 -3.39
C TYR A 9 -5.98 24.23 -2.45
N GLU A 10 -4.71 24.31 -2.10
CA GLU A 10 -4.06 25.52 -1.60
C GLU A 10 -2.98 25.91 -2.62
N ASP A 11 -3.15 27.07 -3.25
CA ASP A 11 -2.17 27.57 -4.22
C ASP A 11 -1.06 28.29 -3.45
N ILE A 12 0.12 27.67 -3.36
CA ILE A 12 1.20 28.18 -2.51
C ILE A 12 1.97 29.36 -3.13
N GLY A 13 1.67 29.77 -4.37
CA GLY A 13 2.42 30.83 -5.04
C GLY A 13 1.55 31.61 -6.01
N VAL A 14 1.08 32.80 -5.60
CA VAL A 14 0.25 33.68 -6.44
C VAL A 14 0.59 35.16 -6.23
N ASN A 15 0.67 35.92 -7.31
CA ASN A 15 0.99 37.35 -7.29
C ASN A 15 -0.28 38.21 -7.40
N LEU A 16 -1.24 38.03 -6.49
CA LEU A 16 -2.55 38.70 -6.53
C LEU A 16 -2.51 40.24 -6.36
N THR A 17 -1.35 40.79 -6.01
CA THR A 17 -1.10 42.24 -5.97
C THR A 17 -0.85 42.83 -7.36
N ASP A 18 -0.62 42.00 -8.39
CA ASP A 18 -0.38 42.48 -9.75
C ASP A 18 -1.61 43.24 -10.31
N PRO A 19 -1.42 44.45 -10.88
CA PRO A 19 -2.50 45.24 -11.44
C PRO A 19 -3.35 44.56 -12.53
N VAL A 20 -2.87 43.48 -13.17
CA VAL A 20 -3.68 42.72 -14.14
C VAL A 20 -4.92 42.08 -13.53
N PHE A 21 -4.89 41.73 -12.24
CA PHE A 21 -6.08 41.25 -11.52
C PHE A 21 -7.10 42.36 -11.22
N ARG A 22 -6.71 43.62 -11.43
CA ARG A 22 -7.56 44.83 -11.34
C ARG A 22 -7.90 45.41 -12.72
N GLY A 23 -7.60 44.68 -13.79
CA GLY A 23 -7.86 45.07 -15.17
C GLY A 23 -6.89 46.10 -15.75
N VAL A 24 -5.73 46.31 -15.11
CA VAL A 24 -4.70 47.26 -15.56
C VAL A 24 -3.50 46.50 -16.12
N TYR A 25 -3.28 46.61 -17.43
CA TYR A 25 -2.19 45.92 -18.14
C TYR A 25 -1.18 46.96 -18.61
N HIS A 26 0.08 46.82 -18.18
CA HIS A 26 1.16 47.78 -18.50
C HIS A 26 0.77 49.25 -18.26
N GLY A 27 0.10 49.52 -17.13
CA GLY A 27 -0.34 50.86 -16.73
C GLY A 27 -1.58 51.39 -17.46
N ARG A 28 -2.25 50.59 -18.30
CA ARG A 28 -3.48 50.99 -19.00
C ARG A 28 -4.66 50.14 -18.52
N LYS A 29 -5.76 50.78 -18.13
CA LYS A 29 -7.02 50.07 -17.83
C LYS A 29 -7.59 49.46 -19.12
N LYS A 30 -7.82 48.15 -19.11
CA LYS A 30 -8.32 47.36 -20.24
C LYS A 30 -9.75 46.86 -20.01
N HIS A 31 -10.07 46.52 -18.78
CA HIS A 31 -11.42 46.17 -18.34
C HIS A 31 -11.64 46.63 -16.89
N ASP A 32 -12.88 46.51 -16.40
CA ASP A 32 -13.21 46.81 -15.02
C ASP A 32 -12.64 45.77 -14.06
N ASP A 33 -12.52 46.15 -12.78
CA ASP A 33 -12.00 45.27 -11.74
C ASP A 33 -12.91 44.04 -11.59
N ASP A 34 -12.36 42.86 -11.87
CA ASP A 34 -13.06 41.57 -11.81
C ASP A 34 -12.54 40.67 -10.69
N PHE A 35 -11.76 41.22 -9.74
CA PHE A 35 -11.06 40.45 -8.71
C PHE A 35 -11.99 39.53 -7.92
N ASP A 36 -13.14 40.02 -7.45
CA ASP A 36 -14.07 39.20 -6.67
C ASP A 36 -14.73 38.11 -7.53
N LEU A 37 -14.95 38.36 -8.83
CA LEU A 37 -15.43 37.34 -9.78
C LEU A 37 -14.35 36.30 -10.09
N MET A 38 -13.08 36.70 -10.13
CA MET A 38 -11.95 35.78 -10.21
C MET A 38 -11.88 34.90 -8.96
N LEU A 39 -11.99 35.48 -7.77
CA LEU A 39 -12.03 34.71 -6.52
C LEU A 39 -13.22 33.73 -6.46
N GLN A 40 -14.36 34.07 -7.05
CA GLN A 40 -15.47 33.11 -7.20
C GLN A 40 -15.06 31.92 -8.06
N ARG A 41 -14.39 32.13 -9.21
CA ARG A 41 -13.89 31.03 -10.05
C ARG A 41 -12.85 30.18 -9.32
N VAL A 42 -11.95 30.81 -8.57
CA VAL A 42 -10.95 30.15 -7.71
C VAL A 42 -11.63 29.23 -6.70
N LYS A 43 -12.68 29.71 -6.02
CA LYS A 43 -13.49 28.89 -5.11
C LYS A 43 -14.25 27.77 -5.83
N THR A 44 -14.82 28.04 -7.01
CA THR A 44 -15.50 27.03 -7.84
C THR A 44 -14.55 25.93 -8.28
N ALA A 45 -13.29 26.27 -8.54
CA ALA A 45 -12.23 25.30 -8.84
C ALA A 45 -11.68 24.58 -7.60
N GLY A 46 -12.27 24.80 -6.42
CA GLY A 46 -11.89 24.12 -5.19
C GLY A 46 -10.67 24.69 -4.48
N VAL A 47 -10.12 25.81 -4.94
CA VAL A 47 -9.01 26.48 -4.25
C VAL A 47 -9.55 27.14 -2.97
N ARG A 48 -9.18 26.58 -1.81
CA ARG A 48 -9.65 27.02 -0.49
C ARG A 48 -8.87 28.21 0.04
N SER A 49 -7.56 28.23 -0.24
CA SER A 49 -6.65 29.29 0.18
C SER A 49 -5.58 29.51 -0.87
N VAL A 50 -4.96 30.69 -0.82
CA VAL A 50 -3.77 31.02 -1.62
C VAL A 50 -2.72 31.67 -0.73
N MET A 51 -1.44 31.55 -1.11
CA MET A 51 -0.36 32.30 -0.50
C MET A 51 0.13 33.37 -1.48
N ILE A 52 -0.01 34.63 -1.08
CA ILE A 52 0.31 35.79 -1.91
C ILE A 52 1.79 36.11 -1.80
N THR A 53 2.49 36.09 -2.93
CA THR A 53 3.93 36.30 -2.97
C THR A 53 4.30 37.77 -2.76
N GLY A 54 5.10 38.05 -1.74
CA GLY A 54 5.74 39.34 -1.51
C GLY A 54 7.15 39.37 -2.10
N GLY A 55 7.36 40.09 -3.20
CA GLY A 55 8.65 40.20 -3.89
C GLY A 55 9.47 41.46 -3.55
N SER A 56 8.94 42.36 -2.73
CA SER A 56 9.58 43.59 -2.24
C SER A 56 8.91 44.08 -0.97
N LEU A 57 9.52 45.01 -0.21
CA LEU A 57 8.93 45.56 1.02
C LEU A 57 7.51 46.10 0.79
N ARG A 58 7.33 46.82 -0.32
CA ARG A 58 6.03 47.37 -0.70
C ARG A 58 5.03 46.26 -1.04
N GLU A 59 5.43 45.30 -1.86
CA GLU A 59 4.54 44.17 -2.25
C GLU A 59 4.22 43.28 -1.05
N SER A 60 5.13 43.08 -0.10
CA SER A 60 4.88 42.36 1.15
C SER A 60 3.81 43.03 2.00
N GLN A 61 3.81 44.37 2.09
CA GLN A 61 2.76 45.13 2.77
C GLN A 61 1.42 45.04 2.03
N GLU A 62 1.43 45.14 0.70
CA GLU A 62 0.23 44.99 -0.12
C GLU A 62 -0.33 43.56 -0.03
N ALA A 63 0.51 42.53 -0.07
CA ALA A 63 0.16 41.12 0.05
C ALA A 63 -0.46 40.82 1.40
N LEU A 64 0.13 41.33 2.49
CA LEU A 64 -0.42 41.21 3.85
C LEU A 64 -1.83 41.81 3.94
N ASN A 65 -2.02 43.03 3.41
CA ASN A 65 -3.35 43.67 3.40
C ASN A 65 -4.40 42.86 2.62
N VAL A 66 -4.02 42.26 1.48
CA VAL A 66 -4.93 41.41 0.71
C VAL A 66 -5.19 40.10 1.46
N ALA A 67 -4.17 39.51 2.09
CA ALA A 67 -4.28 38.30 2.87
C ALA A 67 -5.22 38.45 4.07
N GLU A 68 -5.11 39.55 4.80
CA GLU A 68 -6.02 39.89 5.89
C GLU A 68 -7.46 40.08 5.39
N LYS A 69 -7.64 40.82 4.30
CA LYS A 69 -8.97 41.13 3.75
C LYS A 69 -9.73 39.90 3.27
N TYR A 70 -9.04 38.95 2.63
CA TYR A 70 -9.67 37.81 1.96
C TYR A 70 -9.44 36.46 2.68
N GLY A 71 -8.72 36.47 3.81
CA GLY A 71 -8.46 35.27 4.60
C GLY A 71 -7.31 34.40 4.07
N PHE A 72 -6.48 34.92 3.18
CA PHE A 72 -5.34 34.23 2.59
C PHE A 72 -4.08 34.33 3.46
N TYR A 73 -2.97 33.79 2.96
CA TYR A 73 -1.63 33.93 3.53
C TYR A 73 -0.74 34.78 2.62
N ALA A 74 0.40 35.23 3.12
CA ALA A 74 1.38 35.99 2.36
C ALA A 74 2.82 35.58 2.71
N THR A 75 3.74 35.89 1.80
CA THR A 75 5.19 35.81 2.05
C THR A 75 5.78 37.22 2.25
N VAL A 76 6.85 37.31 3.02
CA VAL A 76 7.60 38.56 3.20
C VAL A 76 9.06 38.39 2.83
N GLY A 77 9.50 39.17 1.85
CA GLY A 77 10.84 39.05 1.31
C GLY A 77 11.12 40.02 0.18
N CYS A 78 12.22 39.76 -0.51
CA CYS A 78 12.67 40.52 -1.66
C CYS A 78 13.23 39.57 -2.71
N HIS A 79 12.54 39.55 -3.85
CA HIS A 79 12.84 38.73 -5.01
C HIS A 79 14.26 39.01 -5.53
N PRO A 80 15.00 38.02 -6.08
CA PRO A 80 16.33 38.22 -6.63
C PRO A 80 16.43 39.42 -7.59
N THR A 81 15.49 39.56 -8.53
CA THR A 81 15.45 40.68 -9.49
C THR A 81 15.21 42.06 -8.85
N ARG A 82 14.68 42.11 -7.62
CA ARG A 82 14.42 43.35 -6.88
C ARG A 82 15.49 43.65 -5.83
N SER A 83 16.50 42.78 -5.69
CA SER A 83 17.53 42.88 -4.64
C SER A 83 18.31 44.20 -4.64
N SER A 84 18.36 44.95 -5.75
CA SER A 84 18.97 46.30 -5.78
C SER A 84 18.22 47.34 -4.93
N GLU A 85 16.99 47.06 -4.49
CA GLU A 85 16.21 47.92 -3.60
C GLU A 85 16.84 48.05 -2.22
N PHE A 86 17.49 47.00 -1.70
CA PHE A 86 18.25 47.08 -0.45
C PHE A 86 19.30 48.19 -0.48
N ASP A 87 20.08 48.27 -1.56
CA ASP A 87 21.16 49.25 -1.68
C ASP A 87 20.63 50.66 -2.01
N LYS A 88 19.40 50.78 -2.54
CA LYS A 88 18.73 52.05 -2.88
C LYS A 88 17.85 52.60 -1.76
N PHE A 89 17.60 51.82 -0.71
CA PHE A 89 16.75 52.23 0.40
C PHE A 89 17.42 53.37 1.18
N ASP A 90 16.64 54.36 1.63
CA ASP A 90 17.17 55.60 2.22
C ASP A 90 18.07 55.34 3.45
N SER A 91 17.76 54.30 4.23
CA SER A 91 18.54 53.84 5.40
C SER A 91 19.51 52.68 5.09
N GLY A 92 19.74 52.38 3.81
CA GLY A 92 20.62 51.34 3.33
C GLY A 92 20.10 49.90 3.54
N PRO A 93 20.91 48.88 3.22
CA PRO A 93 20.50 47.48 3.27
C PRO A 93 20.01 46.99 4.62
N GLU A 94 20.65 47.44 5.71
CA GLU A 94 20.22 47.09 7.08
C GLU A 94 18.84 47.67 7.40
N GLY A 95 18.58 48.91 6.95
CA GLY A 95 17.29 49.56 7.10
C GLY A 95 16.17 48.87 6.31
N TYR A 96 16.47 48.36 5.11
CA TYR A 96 15.49 47.60 4.32
C TYR A 96 15.18 46.25 4.98
N LEU A 97 16.20 45.53 5.47
CA LEU A 97 16.01 44.28 6.22
C LEU A 97 15.18 44.52 7.50
N ALA A 98 15.46 45.62 8.21
CA ALA A 98 14.70 46.02 9.40
C ALA A 98 13.24 46.36 9.08
N ALA A 99 12.96 46.91 7.90
CA ALA A 99 11.59 47.16 7.46
C ALA A 99 10.83 45.85 7.15
N LEU A 100 11.48 44.86 6.53
CA LEU A 100 10.89 43.52 6.36
C LEU A 100 10.64 42.83 7.70
N ASP A 101 11.61 42.93 8.62
CA ASP A 101 11.53 42.46 10.00
C ASP A 101 10.32 43.07 10.74
N GLU A 102 10.10 44.38 10.57
CA GLU A 102 8.97 45.10 11.14
C GLU A 102 7.64 44.53 10.63
N VAL A 103 7.50 44.29 9.32
CA VAL A 103 6.27 43.71 8.73
C VAL A 103 5.96 42.34 9.36
N ILE A 104 6.96 41.47 9.49
CA ILE A 104 6.78 40.15 10.14
C ILE A 104 6.40 40.31 11.62
N SER A 105 7.07 41.21 12.33
CA SER A 105 6.83 41.45 13.77
C SER A 105 5.43 41.99 14.08
N LEU A 106 4.87 42.80 13.18
CA LEU A 106 3.54 43.39 13.34
C LEU A 106 2.46 42.33 13.09
N ASP A 107 2.60 41.49 12.08
CA ASP A 107 1.67 40.39 11.80
C ASP A 107 1.59 39.38 12.96
N LEU A 108 2.71 39.13 13.66
CA LEU A 108 2.74 38.25 14.84
C LEU A 108 1.88 38.74 16.02
N GLN A 109 1.50 40.03 16.03
CA GLN A 109 0.57 40.60 17.01
C GLN A 109 -0.91 40.44 16.59
N GLY A 110 -1.16 40.02 15.35
CA GLY A 110 -2.47 39.88 14.73
C GLY A 110 -2.84 38.42 14.40
N PRO A 111 -3.74 38.18 13.42
CA PRO A 111 -4.25 36.86 13.06
C PRO A 111 -3.25 35.93 12.35
N ARG A 112 -1.96 36.33 12.25
CA ARG A 112 -0.84 35.61 11.62
C ARG A 112 -1.11 35.20 10.18
N LYS A 113 -0.89 36.13 9.25
CA LYS A 113 -1.04 35.90 7.80
C LYS A 113 0.28 35.65 7.08
N ILE A 114 1.42 35.96 7.68
CA ILE A 114 2.73 35.70 7.07
C ILE A 114 3.12 34.25 7.33
N ALA A 115 3.17 33.46 6.25
CA ALA A 115 3.44 32.03 6.31
C ALA A 115 4.90 31.68 6.02
N ALA A 116 5.64 32.50 5.28
CA ALA A 116 7.03 32.24 4.90
C ALA A 116 7.85 33.52 4.69
N VAL A 117 9.17 33.38 4.82
CA VAL A 117 10.15 34.41 4.43
C VAL A 117 10.58 34.16 2.99
N GLY A 118 10.36 35.15 2.14
CA GLY A 118 10.53 35.07 0.71
C GLY A 118 9.43 35.85 -0.01
N GLU A 119 9.38 35.91 -1.33
CA GLU A 119 10.26 35.18 -2.24
C GLU A 119 11.70 35.71 -2.20
N CYS A 120 12.67 34.82 -1.98
CA CYS A 120 14.09 35.17 -1.94
C CYS A 120 14.93 34.06 -2.55
N GLY A 121 16.12 34.39 -3.09
CA GLY A 121 16.97 33.40 -3.75
C GLY A 121 17.79 34.01 -4.88
N LEU A 122 17.99 33.26 -5.97
CA LEU A 122 18.85 33.62 -7.09
C LEU A 122 18.16 33.39 -8.46
N ASP A 123 18.23 34.39 -9.33
CA ASP A 123 17.78 34.32 -10.73
C ASP A 123 18.89 34.82 -11.67
N TYR A 124 19.60 33.86 -12.28
CA TYR A 124 20.71 34.14 -13.19
C TYR A 124 20.25 34.36 -14.64
N ASP A 125 18.97 34.15 -14.95
CA ASP A 125 18.38 34.49 -16.25
C ASP A 125 17.96 35.97 -16.34
N ARG A 126 17.98 36.70 -15.23
CA ARG A 126 17.47 38.08 -15.11
C ARG A 126 18.47 39.08 -14.53
N LEU A 127 19.77 38.88 -14.83
CA LEU A 127 20.87 39.72 -14.30
C LEU A 127 20.84 41.20 -14.69
N HIS A 128 20.02 41.59 -15.67
CA HIS A 128 19.85 43.00 -16.04
C HIS A 128 19.04 43.80 -15.01
N PHE A 129 18.33 43.14 -14.09
CA PHE A 129 17.65 43.80 -12.97
C PHE A 129 18.52 43.92 -11.71
N ALA A 130 19.31 42.88 -11.39
CA ALA A 130 20.25 42.86 -10.28
C ALA A 130 21.42 41.91 -10.59
N SER A 131 22.66 42.33 -10.31
CA SER A 131 23.85 41.51 -10.54
C SER A 131 23.91 40.29 -9.60
N GLN A 132 24.64 39.23 -9.98
CA GLN A 132 24.83 38.05 -9.13
C GLN A 132 25.40 38.42 -7.74
N GLU A 133 26.28 39.42 -7.68
CA GLU A 133 26.85 39.91 -6.43
C GLU A 133 25.78 40.49 -5.49
N VAL A 134 24.91 41.34 -6.04
CA VAL A 134 23.80 41.95 -5.30
C VAL A 134 22.79 40.89 -4.85
N GLN A 135 22.41 39.96 -5.72
CA GLN A 135 21.48 38.88 -5.38
C GLN A 135 22.02 37.98 -4.26
N ARG A 136 23.27 37.50 -4.37
CA ARG A 136 23.90 36.64 -3.35
C ARG A 136 24.05 37.34 -2.01
N LYS A 137 24.45 38.62 -2.01
CA LYS A 137 24.58 39.44 -0.80
C LYS A 137 23.24 39.52 -0.06
N HIS A 138 22.17 39.86 -0.75
CA HIS A 138 20.88 40.11 -0.11
C HIS A 138 20.07 38.83 0.15
N PHE A 139 20.28 37.75 -0.63
CA PHE A 139 19.73 36.43 -0.29
C PHE A 139 20.26 35.95 1.08
N LYS A 140 21.58 36.03 1.32
CA LYS A 140 22.19 35.71 2.62
C LYS A 140 21.56 36.49 3.77
N SER A 141 21.27 37.77 3.56
CA SER A 141 20.69 38.64 4.61
C SER A 141 19.29 38.19 5.05
N GLN A 142 18.45 37.74 4.10
CA GLN A 142 17.06 37.37 4.36
C GLN A 142 16.92 36.06 5.15
N LEU A 143 17.90 35.14 5.05
CA LEU A 143 17.94 33.90 5.85
C LEU A 143 17.93 34.17 7.37
N SER A 144 18.38 35.36 7.80
CA SER A 144 18.32 35.76 9.21
C SER A 144 16.88 35.91 9.73
N LEU A 145 15.94 36.36 8.90
CA LEU A 145 14.53 36.54 9.28
C LEU A 145 13.84 35.20 9.52
N ALA A 146 14.08 34.22 8.63
CA ALA A 146 13.53 32.87 8.78
C ALA A 146 13.97 32.22 10.10
N ARG A 147 15.26 32.39 10.45
CA ARG A 147 15.82 31.92 11.72
C ARG A 147 15.24 32.64 12.94
N LYS A 148 15.11 33.97 12.86
CA LYS A 148 14.59 34.82 13.95
C LYS A 148 13.15 34.48 14.30
N TYR A 149 12.30 34.23 13.30
CA TYR A 149 10.87 34.02 13.48
C TYR A 149 10.41 32.57 13.39
N HIS A 150 11.33 31.63 13.18
CA HIS A 150 11.01 30.21 12.98
C HIS A 150 10.00 29.98 11.85
N LEU A 151 10.18 30.71 10.75
CA LEU A 151 9.36 30.61 9.54
C LEU A 151 10.08 29.80 8.46
N PRO A 152 9.33 29.07 7.61
CA PRO A 152 9.89 28.43 6.42
C PRO A 152 10.31 29.47 5.38
N LEU A 153 11.19 29.06 4.46
CA LEU A 153 11.63 29.87 3.33
C LEU A 153 10.74 29.62 2.09
N PHE A 154 10.43 30.68 1.36
CA PHE A 154 9.84 30.63 0.02
C PHE A 154 10.92 31.02 -0.99
N LEU A 155 11.46 30.03 -1.70
CA LEU A 155 12.77 30.12 -2.35
C LEU A 155 12.69 30.10 -3.87
N HIS A 156 13.35 31.08 -4.49
CA HIS A 156 13.50 31.17 -5.94
C HIS A 156 14.89 30.68 -6.38
N SER A 157 14.94 29.76 -7.33
CA SER A 157 16.19 29.34 -7.96
C SER A 157 16.01 29.17 -9.46
N ARG A 158 16.76 29.95 -10.24
CA ARG A 158 16.78 29.83 -11.71
C ARG A 158 18.19 29.98 -12.26
N ALA A 159 18.64 28.94 -12.95
CA ALA A 159 19.99 28.83 -13.53
C ALA A 159 21.15 29.11 -12.53
N ALA A 160 20.91 28.84 -11.23
CA ALA A 160 21.80 29.28 -10.15
C ALA A 160 22.02 28.22 -9.05
N HIS A 161 21.65 26.95 -9.30
CA HIS A 161 21.57 25.88 -8.29
C HIS A 161 22.79 25.75 -7.38
N GLY A 162 24.00 25.70 -7.94
CA GLY A 162 25.23 25.54 -7.15
C GLY A 162 25.48 26.69 -6.16
N ASP A 163 25.36 27.94 -6.59
CA ASP A 163 25.51 29.10 -5.70
C ASP A 163 24.35 29.18 -4.69
N PHE A 164 23.14 28.79 -5.11
CA PHE A 164 21.95 28.79 -4.27
C PHE A 164 22.08 27.81 -3.10
N VAL A 165 22.44 26.55 -3.36
CA VAL A 165 22.68 25.52 -2.34
C VAL A 165 23.83 25.89 -1.41
N ASN A 166 24.93 26.42 -1.95
CA ASN A 166 26.06 26.89 -1.15
C ASN A 166 25.65 27.96 -0.14
N ILE A 167 24.82 28.93 -0.54
CA ILE A 167 24.35 29.99 0.34
C ILE A 167 23.43 29.45 1.44
N LEU A 168 22.55 28.51 1.12
CA LEU A 168 21.68 27.85 2.11
C LEU A 168 22.51 27.09 3.15
N HIS A 169 23.51 26.32 2.70
CA HIS A 169 24.44 25.64 3.61
C HIS A 169 25.20 26.61 4.51
N GLU A 170 25.77 27.68 3.97
CA GLU A 170 26.43 28.73 4.76
C GLU A 170 25.47 29.39 5.77
N GLY A 171 24.19 29.51 5.42
CA GLY A 171 23.12 30.01 6.29
C GLY A 171 22.68 29.03 7.39
N GLY A 172 23.16 27.79 7.35
CA GLY A 172 22.80 26.71 8.27
C GLY A 172 21.63 25.85 7.81
N PHE A 173 21.13 26.02 6.58
CA PHE A 173 20.06 25.23 5.98
C PHE A 173 20.63 24.03 5.24
N GLY A 174 21.20 23.08 5.99
CA GLY A 174 21.69 21.80 5.49
C GLY A 174 20.61 20.71 5.49
N THR A 175 20.99 19.45 5.69
CA THR A 175 20.09 18.26 5.63
C THR A 175 18.91 18.27 6.60
N ASP A 176 18.87 19.19 7.57
CA ASP A 176 17.77 19.36 8.52
C ASP A 176 16.82 20.51 8.16
N GLY A 177 16.94 21.09 6.96
CA GLY A 177 16.16 22.25 6.53
C GLY A 177 16.39 23.50 7.38
N GLY A 178 17.54 23.59 8.07
CA GLY A 178 17.86 24.74 8.92
C GLY A 178 17.23 24.73 10.31
N ARG A 179 16.65 23.61 10.74
CA ARG A 179 16.08 23.46 12.09
C ARG A 179 17.10 23.77 13.19
N SER A 180 18.35 23.34 13.03
CA SER A 180 19.46 23.59 13.95
C SER A 180 19.78 25.08 14.15
N VAL A 181 19.42 25.93 13.20
CA VAL A 181 19.63 27.38 13.26
C VAL A 181 18.32 28.16 13.47
N GLY A 182 17.23 27.46 13.80
CA GLY A 182 15.92 28.06 14.06
C GLY A 182 15.05 28.24 12.82
N GLY A 183 15.45 27.78 11.64
CA GLY A 183 14.58 27.72 10.45
C GLY A 183 13.56 26.58 10.52
N LYS A 184 12.60 26.58 9.59
CA LYS A 184 11.60 25.49 9.42
C LYS A 184 11.55 24.95 7.98
N GLY A 185 12.71 24.72 7.37
CA GLY A 185 12.79 24.29 5.97
C GLY A 185 12.29 25.38 5.03
N GLY A 186 11.65 24.97 3.95
CA GLY A 186 11.07 25.85 2.95
C GLY A 186 10.60 25.09 1.71
N VAL A 187 10.18 25.85 0.71
CA VAL A 187 9.85 25.35 -0.62
C VAL A 187 10.69 26.07 -1.66
N VAL A 188 11.31 25.30 -2.57
CA VAL A 188 11.87 25.84 -3.82
C VAL A 188 10.75 25.89 -4.85
N HIS A 189 10.26 27.10 -5.09
CA HIS A 189 9.05 27.30 -5.84
C HIS A 189 9.33 27.47 -7.35
N SER A 190 8.31 27.25 -8.20
CA SER A 190 8.39 27.30 -9.66
C SER A 190 9.58 26.52 -10.23
N PHE A 191 9.76 25.29 -9.77
CA PHE A 191 10.98 24.54 -10.06
C PHE A 191 11.10 24.20 -11.54
N THR A 192 12.26 24.50 -12.12
CA THR A 192 12.56 24.27 -13.55
C THR A 192 13.93 23.62 -13.75
N GLY A 193 14.50 23.06 -12.68
CA GLY A 193 15.79 22.38 -12.69
C GLY A 193 15.71 20.93 -13.15
N THR A 194 16.80 20.20 -12.92
CA THR A 194 16.97 18.78 -13.31
C THR A 194 16.56 17.83 -12.19
N GLY A 195 16.43 16.53 -12.52
CA GLY A 195 16.19 15.46 -11.54
C GLY A 195 17.22 15.43 -10.40
N ALA A 196 18.50 15.61 -10.71
CA ALA A 196 19.55 15.63 -9.70
C ALA A 196 19.46 16.85 -8.77
N GLU A 197 19.06 18.01 -9.31
CA GLU A 197 18.90 19.24 -8.53
C GLU A 197 17.72 19.12 -7.56
N VAL A 198 16.62 18.49 -7.96
CA VAL A 198 15.49 18.27 -7.04
C VAL A 198 15.82 17.27 -5.93
N GLU A 199 16.53 16.18 -6.25
CA GLU A 199 17.02 15.21 -5.25
C GLU A 199 17.86 15.89 -4.17
N GLU A 200 18.79 16.77 -4.56
CA GLU A 200 19.64 17.52 -3.62
C GLU A 200 18.80 18.44 -2.71
N LEU A 201 17.83 19.16 -3.26
CA LEU A 201 16.95 20.05 -2.48
C LEU A 201 16.10 19.28 -1.46
N ILE A 202 15.60 18.11 -1.85
CA ILE A 202 14.82 17.23 -0.97
C ILE A 202 15.70 16.67 0.15
N ASP A 203 16.93 16.27 -0.15
CA ASP A 203 17.89 15.79 0.85
C ASP A 203 18.32 16.89 1.84
N MET A 204 18.27 18.14 1.41
CA MET A 204 18.41 19.33 2.27
C MET A 204 17.15 19.61 3.11
N GLY A 205 16.06 18.85 2.92
CA GLY A 205 14.82 19.00 3.69
C GLY A 205 13.88 20.09 3.17
N PHE A 206 14.03 20.51 1.90
CA PHE A 206 13.12 21.43 1.24
C PHE A 206 12.00 20.69 0.48
N HIS A 207 10.86 21.36 0.36
CA HIS A 207 9.79 20.98 -0.58
C HIS A 207 10.08 21.63 -1.93
N VAL A 208 9.42 21.17 -2.98
CA VAL A 208 9.56 21.69 -4.34
C VAL A 208 8.17 21.88 -4.93
N SER A 209 7.92 23.04 -5.55
CA SER A 209 6.64 23.31 -6.20
C SER A 209 6.71 23.26 -7.72
N VAL A 210 5.58 22.86 -8.32
CA VAL A 210 5.43 22.77 -9.78
C VAL A 210 4.30 23.64 -10.28
N ASN A 211 4.49 24.19 -11.48
CA ASN A 211 3.49 24.95 -12.22
C ASN A 211 3.67 24.75 -13.74
N GLY A 212 2.93 25.48 -14.58
CA GLY A 212 3.02 25.30 -16.03
C GLY A 212 4.41 25.58 -16.65
N CYS A 213 5.31 26.29 -15.97
CA CYS A 213 6.71 26.42 -16.36
C CYS A 213 7.52 25.14 -16.08
N SER A 214 7.24 24.47 -14.96
CA SER A 214 7.82 23.17 -14.56
C SER A 214 7.39 22.03 -15.49
N LEU A 215 6.28 22.19 -16.22
CA LEU A 215 5.67 21.14 -17.03
C LEU A 215 5.83 21.37 -18.55
N LYS A 216 6.81 22.19 -18.93
CA LYS A 216 6.96 22.67 -20.30
C LYS A 216 7.58 21.67 -21.26
N THR A 217 8.60 20.92 -20.82
CA THR A 217 9.40 20.00 -21.65
C THR A 217 9.34 18.57 -21.10
N GLU A 218 9.73 17.57 -21.89
CA GLU A 218 9.79 16.17 -21.42
C GLU A 218 10.78 16.00 -20.28
N GLU A 219 11.92 16.69 -20.34
CA GLU A 219 12.93 16.69 -19.28
C GLU A 219 12.39 17.32 -18.00
N SER A 220 11.63 18.42 -18.11
CA SER A 220 11.00 19.05 -16.95
C SER A 220 9.87 18.19 -16.37
N LEU A 221 9.11 17.46 -17.21
CA LEU A 221 8.13 16.47 -16.72
C LEU A 221 8.81 15.34 -15.96
N LYS A 222 9.94 14.82 -16.46
CA LYS A 222 10.74 13.81 -15.75
C LYS A 222 11.26 14.31 -14.41
N ALA A 223 11.76 15.54 -14.36
CA ALA A 223 12.19 16.16 -13.11
C ALA A 223 11.03 16.36 -12.13
N ALA A 224 9.86 16.80 -12.61
CA ALA A 224 8.65 16.92 -11.81
C ALA A 224 8.17 15.57 -11.27
N SER A 225 8.24 14.50 -12.06
CA SER A 225 7.89 13.13 -11.63
C SER A 225 8.86 12.52 -10.62
N ALA A 226 10.05 13.10 -10.47
CA ALA A 226 11.03 12.66 -9.46
C ALA A 226 10.76 13.26 -8.06
N ILE A 227 9.83 14.23 -7.95
CA ILE A 227 9.48 14.86 -6.68
C ILE A 227 8.55 13.92 -5.89
N PRO A 228 8.93 13.45 -4.69
CA PRO A 228 8.04 12.71 -3.81
C PRO A 228 6.80 13.55 -3.47
N LEU A 229 5.60 12.96 -3.41
CA LEU A 229 4.38 13.74 -3.14
C LEU A 229 4.41 14.46 -1.78
N ASP A 230 5.06 13.89 -0.75
CA ASP A 230 5.24 14.53 0.56
C ASP A 230 6.23 15.71 0.53
N LYS A 231 6.85 15.96 -0.62
CA LYS A 231 7.74 17.09 -0.91
C LYS A 231 7.21 17.95 -2.05
N LEU A 232 6.15 17.54 -2.74
CA LEU A 232 5.54 18.28 -3.84
C LEU A 232 4.54 19.30 -3.31
N MET A 233 4.62 20.52 -3.81
CA MET A 233 3.60 21.55 -3.63
C MET A 233 3.08 22.01 -4.99
N LEU A 234 1.81 22.45 -5.03
CA LEU A 234 1.19 22.94 -6.26
C LEU A 234 1.08 24.46 -6.21
N GLU A 235 1.41 25.10 -7.31
CA GLU A 235 1.19 26.53 -7.46
C GLU A 235 0.81 26.87 -8.90
N THR A 236 0.13 27.99 -9.08
CA THR A 236 -0.07 28.53 -10.44
C THR A 236 1.00 29.54 -10.83
N ASP A 237 1.67 30.16 -9.84
CA ASP A 237 2.50 31.35 -10.01
C ASP A 237 1.78 32.44 -10.83
N ALA A 238 0.46 32.53 -10.62
CA ALA A 238 -0.39 33.41 -11.39
C ALA A 238 0.00 34.89 -11.14
N PRO A 239 -0.01 35.76 -12.17
CA PRO A 239 -0.66 35.57 -13.47
C PRO A 239 0.21 34.87 -14.53
N TRP A 240 1.39 34.36 -14.17
CA TRP A 240 2.35 33.75 -15.08
C TRP A 240 2.18 32.23 -15.17
N CYS A 241 3.14 31.57 -15.84
CA CYS A 241 3.28 30.11 -15.93
C CYS A 241 2.03 29.33 -16.38
N SER A 242 1.20 29.89 -17.28
CA SER A 242 0.11 29.13 -17.90
C SER A 242 0.64 27.91 -18.67
N MET A 243 -0.12 26.80 -18.60
CA MET A 243 0.10 25.63 -19.46
C MET A 243 -0.34 25.94 -20.90
N ALA A 244 0.62 26.06 -21.81
CA ALA A 244 0.35 26.35 -23.22
C ALA A 244 0.10 25.09 -24.04
N SER A 245 -0.55 25.24 -25.20
CA SER A 245 -0.79 24.13 -26.14
C SER A 245 0.50 23.53 -26.73
N THR A 246 1.64 24.20 -26.57
CA THR A 246 2.95 23.75 -27.02
C THR A 246 3.78 23.09 -25.93
N HIS A 247 3.27 23.00 -24.70
CA HIS A 247 3.97 22.33 -23.60
C HIS A 247 3.81 20.81 -23.70
N ALA A 248 4.79 20.05 -23.23
CA ALA A 248 4.72 18.60 -23.14
C ALA A 248 3.50 18.12 -22.33
N SER A 249 3.10 18.90 -21.32
CA SER A 249 1.90 18.70 -20.50
C SER A 249 0.56 18.71 -21.26
N LYS A 250 0.52 19.23 -22.50
CA LYS A 250 -0.72 19.35 -23.26
C LYS A 250 -1.45 18.01 -23.42
N ARG A 251 -0.72 16.91 -23.62
CA ARG A 251 -1.32 15.58 -23.80
C ARG A 251 -2.10 15.12 -22.56
N HIS A 252 -1.60 15.39 -21.35
CA HIS A 252 -2.32 14.98 -20.14
C HIS A 252 -3.49 15.91 -19.83
N LEU A 253 -3.42 17.19 -20.22
CA LEU A 253 -4.57 18.10 -20.16
C LEU A 253 -5.70 17.70 -21.12
N ASP A 254 -5.39 17.06 -22.24
CA ASP A 254 -6.41 16.59 -23.20
C ASP A 254 -7.19 15.38 -22.70
N LEU A 255 -6.62 14.64 -21.75
CA LEU A 255 -7.33 13.57 -21.06
C LEU A 255 -8.32 14.11 -20.01
N MET A 256 -8.34 15.41 -19.72
CA MET A 256 -9.21 16.01 -18.70
C MET A 256 -10.69 15.94 -19.12
N PRO A 257 -11.58 15.40 -18.26
CA PRO A 257 -13.02 15.39 -18.52
C PRO A 257 -13.53 16.80 -18.84
N ALA A 258 -14.43 16.93 -19.81
CA ALA A 258 -14.91 18.23 -20.29
C ALA A 258 -15.46 19.12 -19.17
N GLY A 259 -16.15 18.54 -18.18
CA GLY A 259 -16.66 19.26 -17.02
C GLY A 259 -15.56 19.84 -16.11
N LEU A 260 -14.48 19.09 -15.87
CA LEU A 260 -13.32 19.59 -15.12
C LEU A 260 -12.52 20.61 -15.93
N ARG A 261 -12.42 20.40 -17.25
CA ARG A 261 -11.79 21.35 -18.16
C ARG A 261 -12.51 22.70 -18.17
N GLU A 262 -13.84 22.71 -18.07
CA GLU A 262 -14.62 23.95 -17.96
C GLU A 262 -14.41 24.67 -16.62
N VAL A 263 -14.13 23.92 -15.54
CA VAL A 263 -13.83 24.48 -14.21
C VAL A 263 -12.42 25.07 -14.15
N TYR A 264 -11.40 24.30 -14.54
CA TYR A 264 -10.00 24.70 -14.41
C TYR A 264 -9.52 25.60 -15.57
N PHE A 265 -10.09 25.42 -16.77
CA PHE A 265 -9.78 26.20 -17.96
C PHE A 265 -11.04 26.74 -18.64
N PRO A 266 -11.84 27.61 -17.97
CA PRO A 266 -13.03 28.16 -18.58
C PRO A 266 -12.67 28.99 -19.83
N PRO A 267 -13.56 29.09 -20.84
CA PRO A 267 -13.33 29.91 -22.01
C PRO A 267 -12.95 31.36 -21.65
N ALA A 268 -11.73 31.76 -22.01
CA ALA A 268 -11.20 33.08 -21.70
C ALA A 268 -11.50 34.12 -22.79
N THR A 269 -11.62 35.39 -22.39
CA THR A 269 -11.88 36.54 -23.27
C THR A 269 -10.66 37.46 -23.39
N LYS A 270 -10.52 38.20 -24.49
CA LYS A 270 -9.41 39.14 -24.64
C LYS A 270 -9.54 40.29 -23.62
N PRO A 271 -8.44 40.85 -23.08
CA PRO A 271 -8.49 41.95 -22.13
C PRO A 271 -9.32 43.15 -22.60
N GLU A 272 -9.24 43.51 -23.89
CA GLU A 272 -9.96 44.66 -24.48
C GLU A 272 -11.46 44.43 -24.67
N SER A 273 -11.90 43.18 -24.59
CA SER A 273 -13.30 42.77 -24.81
C SER A 273 -13.72 41.80 -23.71
N HIS A 274 -13.30 42.06 -22.47
CA HIS A 274 -13.56 41.22 -21.32
C HIS A 274 -15.06 41.10 -21.08
N VAL A 275 -15.51 39.88 -20.81
CA VAL A 275 -16.88 39.60 -20.41
C VAL A 275 -16.89 39.28 -18.91
N PRO A 276 -17.66 40.02 -18.08
CA PRO A 276 -17.75 39.74 -16.65
C PRO A 276 -18.08 38.27 -16.38
N GLY A 277 -17.35 37.67 -15.43
CA GLY A 277 -17.48 36.25 -15.07
C GLY A 277 -16.65 35.28 -15.91
N ARG A 278 -16.02 35.74 -17.01
CA ARG A 278 -15.06 34.92 -17.79
C ARG A 278 -13.60 35.25 -17.41
N PRO A 279 -12.69 34.27 -17.48
CA PRO A 279 -11.25 34.53 -17.36
C PRO A 279 -10.73 35.44 -18.47
N VAL A 280 -9.56 36.05 -18.22
CA VAL A 280 -8.87 36.90 -19.22
C VAL A 280 -7.76 36.11 -19.91
N LYS A 281 -7.76 36.11 -21.24
CA LYS A 281 -6.77 35.39 -22.05
C LYS A 281 -5.36 35.93 -21.78
N GLY A 282 -4.44 35.04 -21.42
CA GLY A 282 -3.05 35.39 -21.10
C GLY A 282 -2.84 35.84 -19.64
N ARG A 283 -3.88 35.79 -18.81
CA ARG A 283 -3.78 35.89 -17.35
C ARG A 283 -4.00 34.49 -16.78
N ASN A 284 -2.95 33.84 -16.29
CA ASN A 284 -3.14 32.62 -15.51
C ASN A 284 -3.95 32.99 -14.27
N GLU A 285 -4.91 32.16 -13.89
CA GLU A 285 -5.74 32.38 -12.69
C GLU A 285 -5.57 31.18 -11.76
N PRO A 286 -5.67 31.34 -10.43
CA PRO A 286 -5.47 30.23 -9.49
C PRO A 286 -6.40 29.03 -9.72
N CYS A 287 -7.54 29.22 -10.41
CA CYS A 287 -8.40 28.11 -10.81
C CYS A 287 -7.73 27.10 -11.77
N ALA A 288 -6.63 27.48 -12.44
CA ALA A 288 -5.89 26.61 -13.35
C ALA A 288 -5.08 25.50 -12.65
N ILE A 289 -4.94 25.56 -11.32
CA ILE A 289 -4.16 24.62 -10.50
C ILE A 289 -4.54 23.16 -10.70
N GLY A 290 -5.81 22.88 -11.05
CA GLY A 290 -6.27 21.51 -11.34
C GLY A 290 -5.64 20.89 -12.58
N GLY A 291 -5.10 21.70 -13.50
CA GLY A 291 -4.29 21.19 -14.61
C GLY A 291 -2.87 20.81 -14.20
N ASP A 292 -2.26 21.51 -13.24
CA ASP A 292 -0.94 21.17 -12.72
C ASP A 292 -1.01 19.84 -11.94
N PHE A 293 -2.06 19.65 -11.11
CA PHE A 293 -2.36 18.40 -10.42
C PHE A 293 -2.49 17.20 -11.37
N LYS A 294 -3.30 17.32 -12.43
CA LYS A 294 -3.52 16.21 -13.37
C LYS A 294 -2.24 15.78 -14.10
N ASN A 295 -1.39 16.74 -14.48
CA ASN A 295 -0.11 16.42 -15.13
C ASN A 295 0.88 15.74 -14.18
N ALA A 296 0.89 16.14 -12.90
CA ALA A 296 1.71 15.50 -11.89
C ALA A 296 1.22 14.08 -11.54
N MET A 297 -0.09 13.81 -11.65
CA MET A 297 -0.72 12.54 -11.27
C MET A 297 -1.05 11.61 -12.46
N ALA A 298 -0.81 12.02 -13.72
CA ALA A 298 -1.18 11.24 -14.91
C ALA A 298 -0.42 9.91 -15.06
N SER A 299 0.38 9.51 -14.07
CA SER A 299 1.03 8.21 -13.97
C SER A 299 0.33 7.22 -13.04
N SER A 300 -0.76 7.51 -12.34
CA SER A 300 -1.27 6.54 -11.35
C SER A 300 -2.80 6.52 -11.16
N PHE A 301 -3.42 5.37 -11.47
CA PHE A 301 -4.77 4.98 -11.04
C PHE A 301 -4.84 3.45 -10.99
N ASP A 302 -4.81 2.85 -9.77
CA ASP A 302 -5.44 1.58 -9.29
C ASP A 302 -4.66 0.85 -8.16
N SER A 303 -5.08 0.99 -6.89
CA SER A 303 -4.36 0.57 -5.66
C SER A 303 -4.45 -0.92 -5.36
N GLY A 304 -4.16 -1.77 -6.34
CA GLY A 304 -3.44 -2.99 -6.03
C GLY A 304 -1.94 -2.68 -6.12
N GLN A 305 -1.09 -3.45 -5.46
CA GLN A 305 0.20 -3.73 -6.08
C GLN A 305 -0.13 -4.36 -7.44
N ARG A 306 -0.09 -3.56 -8.49
CA ARG A 306 -0.15 -4.05 -9.86
C ARG A 306 1.23 -4.64 -10.12
N PRO A 307 1.38 -5.96 -10.16
CA PRO A 307 2.69 -6.57 -10.33
C PRO A 307 3.28 -6.23 -11.69
N LEU A 308 2.41 -5.83 -12.63
CA LEU A 308 2.76 -5.37 -13.97
C LEU A 308 2.52 -3.88 -14.26
N THR A 309 2.73 -2.96 -13.30
CA THR A 309 2.92 -1.55 -13.69
C THR A 309 4.11 -0.96 -12.94
N HIS A 310 5.14 -0.45 -13.64
CA HIS A 310 6.23 0.37 -13.04
C HIS A 310 5.75 1.72 -12.51
N VAL A 311 4.43 1.92 -12.51
CA VAL A 311 3.75 2.92 -11.71
C VAL A 311 4.04 2.63 -10.24
N ARG A 312 5.11 3.28 -9.76
CA ARG A 312 5.59 3.26 -8.38
C ARG A 312 4.42 3.48 -7.42
N TYR A 313 4.17 2.50 -6.56
CA TYR A 313 3.57 2.73 -5.24
C TYR A 313 4.68 2.90 -4.20
N GLN A 314 5.50 3.94 -4.34
CA GLN A 314 5.97 4.57 -3.12
C GLN A 314 4.76 5.32 -2.58
N SER A 315 4.25 4.94 -1.40
CA SER A 315 3.14 5.57 -0.65
C SER A 315 2.83 7.02 -1.07
N ALA A 316 2.04 7.15 -2.13
CA ALA A 316 1.62 8.39 -2.75
C ALA A 316 0.57 8.05 -3.81
N ASN A 317 -0.55 7.56 -3.31
CA ASN A 317 -1.86 7.54 -3.95
C ASN A 317 -1.95 7.10 -5.41
N SER A 318 -2.49 5.91 -5.56
CA SER A 318 -3.62 5.76 -6.46
C SER A 318 -4.55 4.69 -5.94
N ASN A 319 -5.56 5.04 -5.15
CA ASN A 319 -6.73 4.17 -5.01
C ASN A 319 -7.68 4.39 -6.22
N PRO A 320 -8.33 3.35 -6.78
CA PRO A 320 -9.33 3.40 -7.86
C PRO A 320 -10.50 4.41 -7.68
N TYR A 321 -10.60 5.11 -6.56
CA TYR A 321 -11.68 6.08 -6.30
C TYR A 321 -11.25 7.48 -6.73
N GLY A 322 -11.72 7.87 -7.91
CA GLY A 322 -11.38 9.14 -8.53
C GLY A 322 -11.64 10.35 -7.62
N SER A 323 -10.60 11.10 -7.30
CA SER A 323 -10.53 12.57 -7.05
C SER A 323 -11.57 13.29 -6.14
N GLY A 324 -12.54 12.61 -5.53
CA GLY A 324 -13.69 13.22 -4.86
C GLY A 324 -13.66 13.25 -3.33
N ASP A 325 -12.62 12.71 -2.69
CA ASP A 325 -12.51 12.61 -1.23
C ASP A 325 -11.88 13.88 -0.61
N PRO A 326 -12.59 14.60 0.30
CA PRO A 326 -12.06 15.80 0.96
C PRO A 326 -10.96 15.57 2.02
N TYR A 327 -10.57 14.33 2.34
CA TYR A 327 -9.72 14.02 3.52
C TYR A 327 -8.45 13.21 3.20
N TYR A 328 -8.03 13.26 1.94
CA TYR A 328 -6.96 12.51 1.27
C TYR A 328 -5.54 12.42 1.91
N ASN A 329 -5.14 13.22 2.90
CA ASN A 329 -3.71 13.28 3.31
C ASN A 329 -3.30 12.35 4.46
N GLN A 330 -4.08 11.32 4.81
CA GLN A 330 -4.27 11.07 6.24
C GLN A 330 -4.45 9.60 6.72
N SER A 331 -4.00 8.56 6.00
CA SER A 331 -4.34 7.19 6.46
C SER A 331 -3.42 6.00 6.11
N SER A 332 -2.27 6.16 5.45
CA SER A 332 -1.39 5.00 5.24
C SER A 332 -0.56 4.74 6.49
N GLY A 333 -0.94 3.75 7.31
CA GLY A 333 -0.22 3.30 8.50
C GLY A 333 1.18 2.71 8.26
N PHE A 334 1.82 3.08 7.15
CA PHE A 334 3.16 2.68 6.75
C PHE A 334 4.13 3.82 7.07
N LEU A 335 5.02 3.59 8.02
CA LEU A 335 6.18 4.45 8.19
C LEU A 335 7.04 4.39 6.91
N PRO A 336 7.51 5.53 6.36
CA PRO A 336 8.66 5.49 5.45
C PRO A 336 9.85 4.87 6.20
N PRO A 337 10.72 4.11 5.51
CA PRO A 337 11.87 3.47 6.13
C PRO A 337 12.68 4.49 6.93
N GLN A 338 12.92 4.21 8.22
CA GLN A 338 13.77 5.08 9.02
C GLN A 338 15.15 5.13 8.39
N LYS A 339 15.60 6.33 7.97
CA LYS A 339 16.99 6.54 7.53
C LYS A 339 17.90 5.99 8.65
N PRO A 340 18.83 5.05 8.34
CA PRO A 340 19.77 4.60 9.34
C PRO A 340 20.50 5.82 9.87
N LYS A 341 20.43 6.05 11.20
CA LYS A 341 21.25 7.05 11.87
C LYS A 341 22.68 6.82 11.37
N LYS A 342 23.34 7.85 10.81
CA LYS A 342 24.77 7.82 10.45
C LYS A 342 25.56 7.45 11.70
N GLY A 343 25.72 6.16 11.88
CA GLY A 343 26.48 5.51 12.89
C GLY A 343 27.44 4.59 12.17
N VAL A 344 28.60 4.42 12.78
CA VAL A 344 29.63 3.47 12.37
C VAL A 344 28.97 2.17 11.87
N SER A 345 29.43 1.64 10.74
CA SER A 345 28.89 0.47 10.01
C SER A 345 28.22 -0.55 10.95
N PRO A 346 27.05 -1.14 10.62
CA PRO A 346 26.45 -2.21 11.40
C PRO A 346 27.43 -3.36 11.72
N TRP A 347 28.39 -3.61 10.82
CA TRP A 347 29.50 -4.55 11.04
C TRP A 347 30.42 -4.12 12.19
N ILE A 348 30.68 -2.82 12.34
CA ILE A 348 31.51 -2.26 13.40
C ILE A 348 30.74 -2.16 14.73
N LYS A 349 29.43 -1.87 14.70
CA LYS A 349 28.59 -1.76 15.90
C LYS A 349 28.15 -3.10 16.49
N PHE A 350 27.86 -4.08 15.65
CA PHE A 350 27.30 -5.37 16.08
C PHE A 350 28.24 -6.55 15.75
N GLY A 351 28.92 -6.52 14.61
CA GLY A 351 29.85 -7.59 14.21
C GLY A 351 31.10 -7.69 15.10
N ILE A 352 31.66 -6.55 15.56
CA ILE A 352 32.85 -6.55 16.42
C ILE A 352 32.55 -7.04 17.85
N PRO A 353 31.50 -6.57 18.56
CA PRO A 353 31.16 -7.10 19.88
C PRO A 353 30.82 -8.60 19.86
N VAL A 354 30.08 -9.06 18.84
CA VAL A 354 29.77 -10.49 18.66
C VAL A 354 31.05 -11.30 18.39
N ALA A 355 31.94 -10.81 17.52
CA ALA A 355 33.24 -11.46 17.27
C ALA A 355 34.12 -11.51 18.53
N ILE A 356 34.12 -10.45 19.35
CA ILE A 356 34.86 -10.41 20.63
C ILE A 356 34.27 -11.39 21.65
N LEU A 357 32.94 -11.47 21.77
CA LEU A 357 32.28 -12.42 22.69
C LEU A 357 32.51 -13.88 22.26
N VAL A 358 32.53 -14.16 20.95
CA VAL A 358 32.88 -15.47 20.40
C VAL A 358 34.35 -15.80 20.66
N ILE A 359 35.27 -14.86 20.46
CA ILE A 359 36.70 -15.06 20.78
C ILE A 359 36.88 -15.29 22.28
N VAL A 360 36.18 -14.55 23.14
CA VAL A 360 36.22 -14.77 24.60
C VAL A 360 35.62 -16.12 24.96
N GLY A 361 34.50 -16.55 24.36
CA GLY A 361 33.91 -17.87 24.57
C GLY A 361 34.82 -19.02 24.14
N VAL A 362 35.51 -18.88 22.99
CA VAL A 362 36.48 -19.86 22.49
C VAL A 362 37.75 -19.88 23.34
N VAL A 363 38.25 -18.72 23.77
CA VAL A 363 39.46 -18.62 24.62
C VAL A 363 39.17 -19.10 26.05
N VAL A 364 38.02 -18.79 26.62
CA VAL A 364 37.60 -19.30 27.94
C VAL A 364 37.32 -20.80 27.86
N GLY A 365 36.68 -21.29 26.80
CA GLY A 365 36.49 -22.73 26.56
C GLY A 365 37.81 -23.50 26.42
N ALA A 366 38.80 -22.92 25.73
CA ALA A 366 40.13 -23.53 25.57
C ALA A 366 41.01 -23.44 26.84
N VAL A 367 40.88 -22.38 27.63
CA VAL A 367 41.68 -22.17 28.87
C VAL A 367 41.08 -22.91 30.08
N VAL A 368 39.76 -23.12 30.12
CA VAL A 368 39.10 -23.92 31.16
C VAL A 368 39.12 -25.43 30.82
N GLY A 369 39.16 -25.79 29.53
CA GLY A 369 39.26 -27.17 29.06
C GLY A 369 40.62 -27.87 29.23
N THR A 370 41.62 -27.23 29.84
CA THR A 370 42.97 -27.81 30.02
C THR A 370 43.43 -27.96 31.48
N ARG A 371 42.51 -27.89 32.45
CA ARG A 371 42.81 -28.26 33.85
C ARG A 371 41.62 -28.93 34.54
N ASN A 372 41.51 -30.25 34.36
CA ASN A 372 41.38 -31.26 35.41
C ASN A 372 40.80 -32.55 34.81
N ASN A 373 41.68 -33.54 34.63
CA ASN A 373 41.27 -34.94 34.77
C ASN A 373 41.05 -35.17 36.26
N ASP A 374 39.84 -35.56 36.65
CA ASP A 374 39.62 -36.65 37.60
C ASP A 374 38.15 -37.05 37.56
N ASP A 375 37.94 -38.36 37.62
CA ASP A 375 36.68 -39.09 37.52
C ASP A 375 35.64 -38.60 38.54
N ASP A 376 34.40 -38.36 38.08
CA ASP A 376 33.21 -38.82 38.81
C ASP A 376 31.93 -38.69 37.97
N ASN A 377 31.21 -39.81 37.86
CA ASN A 377 29.89 -39.94 37.25
C ASN A 377 28.84 -39.09 38.00
N LYS A 378 28.47 -37.94 37.42
CA LYS A 378 27.15 -37.33 37.61
C LYS A 378 26.63 -36.83 36.28
N ALA A 379 25.58 -37.47 35.77
CA ALA A 379 24.74 -36.93 34.71
C ALA A 379 24.19 -35.57 35.20
N SER A 380 24.65 -34.47 34.60
CA SER A 380 23.96 -33.19 34.76
C SER A 380 22.64 -33.30 34.01
N SER A 381 21.55 -33.13 34.75
CA SER A 381 20.25 -32.82 34.18
C SER A 381 20.42 -31.72 33.12
N ASN A 382 19.99 -31.98 31.89
CA ASN A 382 19.69 -30.93 30.93
C ASN A 382 18.64 -30.05 31.58
N ASP A 383 19.06 -28.91 32.13
CA ASP A 383 18.18 -27.90 32.66
C ASP A 383 17.55 -27.17 31.47
N PRO A 384 16.26 -27.37 31.16
CA PRO A 384 15.60 -26.73 30.02
C PRO A 384 15.63 -25.20 30.16
N SER A 385 15.73 -24.68 31.39
CA SER A 385 15.77 -23.23 31.66
C SER A 385 17.04 -22.56 31.14
N ALA A 386 18.17 -23.28 31.10
CA ALA A 386 19.44 -22.75 30.61
C ALA A 386 19.43 -22.61 29.07
N ALA A 387 18.82 -23.56 28.37
CA ALA A 387 18.64 -23.50 26.92
C ALA A 387 17.64 -22.40 26.52
N ALA A 388 16.50 -22.31 27.23
CA ALA A 388 15.51 -21.25 27.04
C ALA A 388 16.12 -19.85 27.25
N SER A 389 16.91 -19.65 28.32
CA SER A 389 17.58 -18.38 28.61
C SER A 389 18.56 -17.96 27.50
N SER A 390 19.29 -18.92 26.91
CA SER A 390 20.24 -18.62 25.82
C SER A 390 19.58 -18.22 24.50
N VAL A 391 18.41 -18.79 24.18
CA VAL A 391 17.65 -18.47 22.95
C VAL A 391 16.93 -17.13 23.08
N VAL A 392 16.36 -16.84 24.26
CA VAL A 392 15.77 -15.53 24.57
C VAL A 392 16.84 -14.43 24.51
N SER A 393 18.05 -14.69 25.04
CA SER A 393 19.21 -13.79 24.91
C SER A 393 19.56 -13.51 23.45
N ALA A 394 19.61 -14.53 22.60
CA ALA A 394 19.94 -14.37 21.17
C ALA A 394 18.91 -13.52 20.40
N LYS A 395 17.61 -13.70 20.66
CA LYS A 395 16.53 -12.88 20.06
C LYS A 395 16.67 -11.40 20.46
N SER A 396 16.98 -11.14 21.73
CA SER A 396 17.18 -9.77 22.24
C SER A 396 18.48 -9.11 21.71
N GLU A 397 19.52 -9.89 21.42
CA GLU A 397 20.79 -9.40 20.89
C GLU A 397 20.76 -9.12 19.38
N VAL A 398 20.02 -9.93 18.61
CA VAL A 398 19.88 -9.76 17.15
C VAL A 398 18.87 -8.67 16.79
N GLY A 399 17.82 -8.50 17.59
CA GLY A 399 16.72 -7.58 17.30
C GLY A 399 15.73 -8.18 16.30
N ARG A 400 15.50 -7.50 15.16
CA ARG A 400 14.61 -7.97 14.09
C ARG A 400 15.41 -8.65 12.99
N PHE A 401 14.87 -9.75 12.45
CA PHE A 401 15.53 -10.55 11.41
C PHE A 401 15.51 -9.85 10.06
N ALA A 402 14.36 -9.30 9.66
CA ALA A 402 14.29 -8.40 8.52
C ALA A 402 15.04 -7.10 8.86
N VAL A 403 16.02 -6.76 8.03
CA VAL A 403 16.87 -5.57 8.23
C VAL A 403 16.32 -4.35 7.49
N GLN A 404 15.47 -4.58 6.49
CA GLN A 404 14.81 -3.58 5.68
C GLN A 404 13.53 -4.16 5.09
N THR A 405 12.66 -3.30 4.59
CA THR A 405 11.54 -3.65 3.71
C THR A 405 11.85 -3.12 2.31
N ASP A 406 11.67 -3.96 1.30
CA ASP A 406 11.81 -3.55 -0.10
C ASP A 406 10.85 -2.40 -0.41
N SER A 407 11.35 -1.34 -1.01
CA SER A 407 10.55 -0.11 -1.19
C SER A 407 9.58 -0.18 -2.37
N GLU A 408 9.70 -1.18 -3.22
CA GLU A 408 8.85 -1.37 -4.40
C GLU A 408 7.74 -2.38 -4.10
N PHE A 409 8.14 -3.53 -3.58
CA PHE A 409 7.25 -4.65 -3.34
C PHE A 409 6.83 -4.81 -1.89
N MET A 410 7.37 -3.99 -0.98
CA MET A 410 7.07 -4.04 0.45
C MET A 410 7.40 -5.40 1.10
N MET A 411 8.24 -6.21 0.46
CA MET A 411 8.66 -7.50 0.98
C MET A 411 9.82 -7.38 1.99
N PRO A 412 9.90 -8.25 3.01
CA PRO A 412 11.00 -8.20 3.97
C PRO A 412 12.35 -8.54 3.32
N ILE A 413 13.39 -7.76 3.62
CA ILE A 413 14.76 -8.02 3.20
C ILE A 413 15.54 -8.59 4.37
N TYR A 414 16.06 -9.80 4.19
CA TYR A 414 16.90 -10.49 5.16
C TYR A 414 18.38 -10.24 4.88
N PRO A 415 19.25 -10.23 5.92
CA PRO A 415 20.68 -10.11 5.72
C PRO A 415 21.21 -11.36 5.00
N SER A 416 22.06 -11.19 3.99
CA SER A 416 22.74 -12.31 3.32
C SER A 416 23.81 -12.90 4.26
N THR A 417 23.56 -14.10 4.80
CA THR A 417 24.50 -14.76 5.73
C THR A 417 24.37 -16.28 5.73
N THR A 418 25.53 -16.95 5.75
CA THR A 418 25.68 -18.39 6.00
C THR A 418 25.83 -18.72 7.49
N ASN A 419 25.91 -17.72 8.37
CA ASN A 419 25.95 -17.93 9.82
C ASN A 419 24.54 -18.25 10.35
N THR A 420 24.36 -19.48 10.82
CA THR A 420 23.06 -20.04 11.20
C THR A 420 22.79 -20.04 12.70
N ALA A 421 23.72 -19.51 13.52
CA ALA A 421 23.64 -19.60 14.98
C ALA A 421 22.37 -19.00 15.59
N VAL A 422 21.67 -18.11 14.87
CA VAL A 422 20.46 -17.40 15.32
C VAL A 422 19.19 -17.83 14.56
N PHE A 423 19.32 -18.55 13.45
CA PHE A 423 18.19 -18.98 12.61
C PHE A 423 17.89 -20.46 12.85
N THR A 424 17.34 -20.77 14.02
CA THR A 424 17.03 -22.15 14.40
C THR A 424 15.70 -22.63 13.81
N THR A 425 15.36 -23.91 14.04
CA THR A 425 14.04 -24.46 13.71
C THR A 425 12.94 -23.65 14.40
N PRO A 426 11.84 -23.28 13.69
CA PRO A 426 10.65 -22.68 14.29
C PRO A 426 10.16 -23.48 15.50
N THR A 427 10.05 -22.83 16.66
CA THR A 427 9.58 -23.47 17.90
C THR A 427 8.94 -22.45 18.82
N PHE A 428 8.07 -22.93 19.71
CA PHE A 428 7.74 -22.23 20.96
C PHE A 428 8.80 -22.59 22.00
N VAL A 429 9.33 -21.59 22.70
CA VAL A 429 10.28 -21.80 23.80
C VAL A 429 9.50 -21.88 25.11
N GLU A 430 9.46 -23.07 25.73
CA GLU A 430 8.81 -23.23 27.03
C GLU A 430 9.51 -22.37 28.10
N THR A 431 8.77 -21.42 28.68
CA THR A 431 9.27 -20.54 29.72
C THR A 431 8.13 -20.01 30.59
N THR A 432 8.43 -19.77 31.86
CA THR A 432 7.53 -19.08 32.82
C THR A 432 7.99 -17.65 33.10
N ASP A 433 9.00 -17.16 32.38
CA ASP A 433 9.48 -15.80 32.51
C ASP A 433 8.45 -14.81 31.95
N SER A 434 7.85 -14.02 32.84
CA SER A 434 6.88 -12.98 32.52
C SER A 434 7.41 -11.86 31.62
N ASN A 435 8.74 -11.80 31.38
CA ASN A 435 9.34 -10.87 30.42
C ASN A 435 9.12 -11.30 28.97
N VAL A 436 8.89 -12.58 28.72
CA VAL A 436 8.86 -13.16 27.36
C VAL A 436 7.71 -14.13 27.12
N ALA A 437 6.79 -14.28 28.08
CA ALA A 437 5.60 -15.12 27.95
C ALA A 437 4.35 -14.42 28.49
N TRP A 438 3.21 -14.68 27.85
CA TRP A 438 1.90 -14.26 28.35
C TRP A 438 1.55 -15.03 29.64
N PRO A 439 0.92 -14.38 30.64
CA PRO A 439 0.36 -15.10 31.78
C PRO A 439 -0.87 -15.92 31.34
N GLU A 440 -1.22 -16.95 32.11
CA GLU A 440 -2.41 -17.77 31.88
C GLU A 440 -3.69 -16.94 32.05
N ASP A 441 -4.70 -17.20 31.22
CA ASP A 441 -6.01 -16.55 31.35
C ASP A 441 -6.74 -17.08 32.59
N PRO A 442 -7.05 -16.22 33.58
CA PRO A 442 -7.76 -16.66 34.79
C PRO A 442 -9.23 -17.03 34.52
N PHE A 443 -9.80 -16.67 33.37
CA PHE A 443 -11.19 -16.94 33.03
C PHE A 443 -11.32 -18.23 32.20
N GLN A 444 -11.54 -19.35 32.89
CA GLN A 444 -11.70 -20.69 32.29
C GLN A 444 -12.99 -21.36 32.79
N PRO A 445 -14.17 -20.94 32.30
CA PRO A 445 -15.44 -21.51 32.73
C PRO A 445 -15.54 -22.98 32.31
N SER A 446 -16.07 -23.83 33.19
CA SER A 446 -16.19 -25.27 32.91
C SER A 446 -17.23 -25.60 31.84
N ASN A 447 -18.20 -24.71 31.61
CA ASN A 447 -19.27 -24.83 30.60
C ASN A 447 -19.43 -23.50 29.88
N PRO A 448 -18.53 -23.15 28.95
CA PRO A 448 -18.57 -21.87 28.26
C PRO A 448 -19.85 -21.76 27.41
N SER A 449 -20.44 -20.55 27.38
CA SER A 449 -21.60 -20.21 26.54
C SER A 449 -21.28 -18.94 25.76
N PRO A 450 -21.70 -18.80 24.49
CA PRO A 450 -21.53 -17.55 23.74
C PRO A 450 -22.18 -16.34 24.43
N THR A 451 -23.16 -16.60 25.31
CA THR A 451 -23.93 -15.58 26.04
C THR A 451 -23.52 -15.43 27.51
N ASP A 452 -22.45 -16.10 27.95
CA ASP A 452 -21.89 -15.94 29.30
C ASP A 452 -20.44 -15.46 29.16
N VAL A 453 -20.21 -14.22 29.59
CA VAL A 453 -18.96 -13.50 29.36
C VAL A 453 -18.29 -13.13 30.67
N ARG A 454 -16.96 -13.01 30.64
CA ARG A 454 -16.19 -12.48 31.77
C ARG A 454 -16.72 -11.12 32.22
N THR A 455 -16.60 -10.89 33.53
CA THR A 455 -17.16 -9.70 34.19
C THR A 455 -16.22 -8.49 34.17
N ASP A 456 -14.92 -8.73 34.08
CA ASP A 456 -13.92 -7.68 33.91
C ASP A 456 -13.85 -7.20 32.45
N ARG A 457 -13.44 -5.94 32.28
CA ARG A 457 -13.25 -5.30 30.98
C ARG A 457 -11.86 -4.65 30.92
N PRO A 458 -11.23 -4.55 29.73
CA PRO A 458 -11.72 -5.00 28.42
C PRO A 458 -11.86 -6.52 28.34
N ARG A 459 -12.69 -7.02 27.43
CA ARG A 459 -12.91 -8.46 27.19
C ARG A 459 -12.81 -8.87 25.72
N LEU A 460 -12.86 -7.95 24.76
CA LEU A 460 -12.64 -8.23 23.35
C LEU A 460 -11.14 -8.30 23.03
N ILE A 461 -10.69 -9.41 22.44
CA ILE A 461 -9.32 -9.70 21.95
C ILE A 461 -8.25 -9.73 23.06
N ALA A 462 -8.22 -8.72 23.91
CA ALA A 462 -7.24 -8.51 24.96
C ALA A 462 -7.95 -8.23 26.29
N PRO A 463 -8.12 -9.27 27.13
CA PRO A 463 -8.65 -9.06 28.46
C PRO A 463 -7.69 -8.31 29.38
N GLN A 464 -8.18 -7.83 30.52
CA GLN A 464 -7.42 -6.98 31.45
C GLN A 464 -6.02 -7.51 31.78
N TYR A 465 -5.86 -8.82 32.00
CA TYR A 465 -4.55 -9.41 32.32
C TYR A 465 -3.51 -9.26 31.19
N LYS A 466 -3.94 -9.23 29.91
CA LYS A 466 -3.04 -9.00 28.77
C LYS A 466 -2.56 -7.54 28.76
N TRP A 467 -3.43 -6.59 29.05
CA TRP A 467 -3.05 -5.18 29.18
C TRP A 467 -2.03 -4.94 30.30
N GLU A 468 -2.16 -5.66 31.41
CA GLU A 468 -1.22 -5.57 32.53
C GLU A 468 0.17 -6.14 32.18
N ALA A 469 0.22 -7.22 31.39
CA ALA A 469 1.48 -7.84 30.96
C ALA A 469 2.17 -7.10 29.80
N LEU A 470 1.40 -6.49 28.90
CA LEU A 470 1.91 -5.98 27.62
C LEU A 470 3.07 -4.98 27.74
N PRO A 471 3.08 -3.97 28.63
CA PRO A 471 4.23 -3.05 28.76
C PRO A 471 5.55 -3.75 29.05
N ASN A 472 5.51 -4.84 29.83
CA ASN A 472 6.71 -5.63 30.14
C ASN A 472 7.19 -6.41 28.91
N LEU A 473 6.27 -7.01 28.14
CA LEU A 473 6.61 -7.70 26.91
C LEU A 473 7.18 -6.74 25.85
N ILE A 474 6.59 -5.54 25.70
CA ILE A 474 7.10 -4.48 24.80
C ILE A 474 8.53 -4.06 25.17
N ALA A 475 8.85 -4.01 26.46
CA ALA A 475 10.19 -3.64 26.94
C ALA A 475 11.25 -4.71 26.64
N ASN A 476 10.85 -5.97 26.44
CA ASN A 476 11.74 -7.12 26.32
C ASN A 476 11.69 -7.83 24.96
N ASP A 477 10.78 -7.45 24.06
CA ASP A 477 10.68 -8.01 22.71
C ASP A 477 10.87 -6.94 21.61
N PRO A 478 11.84 -7.11 20.69
CA PRO A 478 12.16 -6.11 19.67
C PRO A 478 11.07 -5.94 18.60
N TYR A 479 10.22 -6.93 18.37
CA TYR A 479 9.12 -6.82 17.42
C TYR A 479 7.98 -6.03 18.04
N LEU A 480 7.53 -6.42 19.24
CA LEU A 480 6.53 -5.66 19.99
C LEU A 480 6.97 -4.21 20.20
N SER A 481 8.24 -3.98 20.55
CA SER A 481 8.79 -2.62 20.73
C SER A 481 8.65 -1.75 19.47
N GLY A 482 9.07 -2.25 18.31
CA GLY A 482 8.97 -1.47 17.09
C GLY A 482 7.55 -1.38 16.52
N TRP A 483 6.69 -2.37 16.70
CA TRP A 483 5.29 -2.27 16.29
C TRP A 483 4.55 -1.24 17.15
N ASN A 484 4.81 -1.22 18.45
CA ASN A 484 4.29 -0.17 19.34
C ASN A 484 4.74 1.22 18.86
N GLN A 485 5.99 1.38 18.42
CA GLN A 485 6.46 2.66 17.84
C GLN A 485 5.71 3.03 16.55
N THR A 486 5.46 2.08 15.66
CA THR A 486 4.67 2.29 14.44
C THR A 486 3.24 2.73 14.77
N ILE A 487 2.57 2.00 15.68
CA ILE A 487 1.19 2.29 16.10
C ILE A 487 1.10 3.70 16.71
N PHE A 488 2.05 4.07 17.58
CA PHE A 488 2.11 5.42 18.15
C PHE A 488 2.38 6.51 17.10
N GLY A 489 3.22 6.21 16.11
CA GLY A 489 3.47 7.09 14.96
C GLY A 489 2.18 7.37 14.19
N ASN A 490 1.49 6.30 13.77
CA ASN A 490 0.21 6.37 13.06
C ASN A 490 -0.85 7.13 13.89
N ALA A 491 -0.99 6.79 15.17
CA ALA A 491 -1.91 7.49 16.06
C ALA A 491 -1.62 9.00 16.14
N THR A 492 -0.34 9.38 16.25
CA THR A 492 0.07 10.79 16.33
C THR A 492 -0.26 11.54 15.06
N GLU A 493 -0.06 10.90 13.90
CA GLU A 493 -0.50 11.44 12.62
C GLU A 493 -2.02 11.63 12.63
N TRP A 494 -2.77 10.55 12.84
CA TRP A 494 -4.24 10.47 12.76
C TRP A 494 -4.97 11.33 13.79
N LYS A 495 -4.35 11.64 14.92
CA LYS A 495 -4.94 12.53 15.92
C LYS A 495 -5.18 13.94 15.38
N ASN A 496 -4.28 14.42 14.51
CA ASN A 496 -4.34 15.78 13.95
C ASN A 496 -5.22 15.87 12.70
N MET A 497 -5.89 14.77 12.38
CA MET A 497 -6.69 14.58 11.18
C MET A 497 -8.15 14.78 11.53
N ASP A 498 -8.91 15.31 10.58
CA ASP A 498 -10.35 15.41 10.75
C ASP A 498 -10.96 14.00 10.91
N PRO A 499 -12.11 13.87 11.57
CA PRO A 499 -12.84 12.60 11.62
C PRO A 499 -13.07 12.05 10.23
N VAL A 500 -13.05 10.72 10.09
CA VAL A 500 -13.19 10.07 8.78
C VAL A 500 -14.48 10.57 8.12
N PRO A 501 -14.49 10.99 6.85
CA PRO A 501 -15.72 11.39 6.17
C PRO A 501 -16.62 10.21 5.84
N TYR A 502 -17.92 10.48 5.70
CA TYR A 502 -18.80 9.59 4.95
C TYR A 502 -18.53 9.76 3.44
N PHE A 503 -18.19 8.68 2.76
CA PHE A 503 -18.01 8.65 1.31
C PHE A 503 -18.58 7.36 0.74
N MET A 504 -19.48 7.49 -0.24
CA MET A 504 -20.09 6.36 -0.96
C MET A 504 -19.31 6.08 -2.23
N ASP A 505 -18.69 4.91 -2.29
CA ASP A 505 -17.94 4.39 -3.41
C ASP A 505 -18.81 3.52 -4.32
N GLY A 506 -19.77 4.17 -5.00
CA GLY A 506 -20.71 3.49 -5.90
C GLY A 506 -21.42 2.30 -5.24
N ASP A 507 -21.39 1.14 -5.90
CA ASP A 507 -22.01 -0.10 -5.42
C ASP A 507 -21.14 -0.85 -4.39
N SER A 508 -19.87 -0.46 -4.20
CA SER A 508 -18.98 -0.97 -3.15
C SER A 508 -19.22 -0.33 -1.78
N GLY A 509 -20.19 0.59 -1.69
CA GLY A 509 -20.69 1.12 -0.44
C GLY A 509 -19.73 2.09 0.25
N ILE A 510 -19.63 1.99 1.57
CA ILE A 510 -18.75 2.80 2.42
C ILE A 510 -17.70 1.93 3.14
N LEU A 511 -17.37 0.76 2.59
CA LEU A 511 -16.58 -0.26 3.29
C LEU A 511 -15.23 0.24 3.79
N ASP A 512 -14.49 0.92 2.91
CA ASP A 512 -13.18 1.48 3.26
C ASP A 512 -13.28 2.55 4.34
N VAL A 513 -14.34 3.37 4.31
CA VAL A 513 -14.65 4.36 5.36
C VAL A 513 -14.89 3.66 6.69
N CYS A 514 -15.68 2.58 6.70
CA CYS A 514 -15.94 1.80 7.92
C CYS A 514 -14.66 1.17 8.48
N ARG A 515 -13.79 0.65 7.62
CA ARG A 515 -12.51 0.06 8.02
C ARG A 515 -11.51 1.09 8.55
N GLU A 516 -11.44 2.27 7.93
CA GLU A 516 -10.61 3.37 8.45
C GLU A 516 -11.09 3.82 9.83
N VAL A 517 -12.42 3.97 10.02
CA VAL A 517 -12.99 4.26 11.34
C VAL A 517 -12.62 3.17 12.34
N LYS A 518 -12.77 1.89 11.99
CA LYS A 518 -12.39 0.75 12.84
C LYS A 518 -10.91 0.81 13.23
N GLU A 519 -10.02 1.05 12.27
CA GLU A 519 -8.57 1.13 12.50
C GLU A 519 -8.20 2.30 13.41
N ARG A 520 -8.72 3.51 13.15
CA ARG A 520 -8.47 4.70 13.98
C ARG A 520 -8.98 4.50 15.40
N VAL A 521 -10.19 3.97 15.57
CA VAL A 521 -10.77 3.64 16.88
C VAL A 521 -9.89 2.66 17.64
N LYS A 522 -9.47 1.58 16.97
CA LYS A 522 -8.60 0.54 17.54
C LYS A 522 -7.26 1.12 17.99
N VAL A 523 -6.61 1.93 17.14
CA VAL A 523 -5.32 2.56 17.41
C VAL A 523 -5.42 3.62 18.52
N PHE A 524 -6.40 4.52 18.50
CA PHE A 524 -6.56 5.53 19.55
C PHE A 524 -6.90 4.90 20.90
N ALA A 525 -7.76 3.87 20.92
CA ALA A 525 -8.05 3.13 22.15
C ALA A 525 -6.79 2.43 22.68
N TYR A 526 -6.00 1.79 21.82
CA TYR A 526 -4.71 1.19 22.20
C TYR A 526 -3.77 2.23 22.84
N VAL A 527 -3.53 3.35 22.16
CA VAL A 527 -2.60 4.38 22.64
C VAL A 527 -3.10 5.00 23.94
N TYR A 528 -4.41 5.20 24.12
CA TYR A 528 -4.96 5.59 25.42
C TYR A 528 -4.56 4.59 26.51
N ARG A 529 -4.82 3.30 26.33
CA ARG A 529 -4.54 2.28 27.36
C ARG A 529 -3.04 2.19 27.71
N MET A 530 -2.17 2.49 26.74
CA MET A 530 -0.71 2.51 26.94
C MET A 530 -0.18 3.80 27.59
N THR A 531 -0.90 4.93 27.49
CA THR A 531 -0.41 6.25 27.92
C THR A 531 -1.19 6.88 29.07
N ASN A 532 -2.43 6.47 29.25
CA ASN A 532 -3.42 7.11 30.10
C ASN A 532 -3.69 8.59 29.76
N ASP A 533 -3.41 9.02 28.51
CA ASP A 533 -3.72 10.37 28.03
C ASP A 533 -5.14 10.43 27.49
N SER A 534 -6.04 11.07 28.23
CA SER A 534 -7.47 11.14 27.92
C SER A 534 -7.79 11.83 26.59
N SER A 535 -6.87 12.61 26.03
CA SER A 535 -7.10 13.24 24.72
C SER A 535 -7.22 12.22 23.57
N TRP A 536 -6.74 10.99 23.77
CA TRP A 536 -7.01 9.87 22.86
C TRP A 536 -8.44 9.36 22.99
N VAL A 537 -9.02 9.34 24.20
CA VAL A 537 -10.44 9.02 24.42
C VAL A 537 -11.33 10.07 23.76
N ASP A 538 -11.00 11.35 23.93
CA ASP A 538 -11.71 12.46 23.30
C ASP A 538 -11.66 12.33 21.76
N ARG A 539 -10.50 11.95 21.21
CA ARG A 539 -10.33 11.74 19.78
C ARG A 539 -11.12 10.52 19.26
N THR A 540 -11.15 9.41 20.01
CA THR A 540 -11.99 8.24 19.70
C THR A 540 -13.48 8.62 19.74
N TRP A 541 -13.91 9.35 20.76
CA TRP A 541 -15.29 9.82 20.89
C TRP A 541 -15.71 10.67 19.70
N LEU A 542 -14.82 11.53 19.20
CA LEU A 542 -15.08 12.34 18.02
C LEU A 542 -15.31 11.49 16.76
N GLU A 543 -14.56 10.40 16.54
CA GLU A 543 -14.83 9.46 15.43
C GLU A 543 -16.21 8.82 15.58
N LEU A 544 -16.53 8.31 16.78
CA LEU A 544 -17.81 7.65 17.01
C LEU A 544 -19.00 8.60 16.85
N GLN A 545 -18.90 9.83 17.36
CA GLN A 545 -19.96 10.84 17.19
C GLN A 545 -20.19 11.16 15.72
N ASN A 546 -19.12 11.31 14.96
CA ASN A 546 -19.21 11.55 13.53
C ASN A 546 -19.84 10.35 12.80
N ALA A 547 -19.36 9.13 13.01
CA ALA A 547 -19.90 7.91 12.41
C ALA A 547 -21.34 7.56 12.85
N ALA A 548 -21.79 8.09 13.99
CA ALA A 548 -23.18 8.02 14.45
C ALA A 548 -24.09 9.11 13.85
N GLY A 549 -23.53 10.11 13.17
CA GLY A 549 -24.24 11.30 12.69
C GLY A 549 -24.66 12.29 13.79
N ASN A 550 -24.05 12.17 14.97
CA ASN A 550 -24.26 13.07 16.11
C ASN A 550 -23.12 14.11 16.26
N GLY A 551 -22.17 14.12 15.32
CA GLY A 551 -21.04 15.03 15.28
C GLY A 551 -21.37 16.41 14.70
N SER A 552 -20.33 17.24 14.53
CA SER A 552 -20.45 18.58 13.93
C SER A 552 -20.59 18.56 12.39
N THR A 553 -20.36 17.41 11.79
CA THR A 553 -20.38 17.13 10.34
C THR A 553 -21.52 16.17 10.03
N THR A 554 -22.18 16.38 8.89
CA THR A 554 -23.24 15.47 8.44
C THR A 554 -22.63 14.12 8.04
N TRP A 555 -23.20 13.04 8.57
CA TRP A 555 -22.80 11.67 8.26
C TRP A 555 -23.97 10.88 7.66
N GLY A 556 -23.75 10.42 6.43
CA GLY A 556 -24.63 9.51 5.71
C GLY A 556 -26.08 9.97 5.56
N PRO A 557 -26.94 9.12 5.00
CA PRO A 557 -28.39 9.28 5.03
C PRO A 557 -28.95 9.30 6.46
N ASP A 558 -30.17 9.82 6.64
CA ASP A 558 -30.81 9.85 7.96
C ASP A 558 -31.33 8.46 8.37
N GLU A 559 -31.88 7.70 7.41
CA GLU A 559 -32.44 6.37 7.64
C GLU A 559 -31.39 5.24 7.77
N ASP A 560 -30.25 5.31 7.09
CA ASP A 560 -29.27 4.24 7.04
C ASP A 560 -27.83 4.78 7.00
N LYS A 561 -27.27 5.04 8.17
CA LYS A 561 -25.95 5.67 8.32
C LYS A 561 -24.79 4.74 8.01
N TRP A 562 -24.99 3.43 8.11
CA TRP A 562 -23.95 2.41 7.95
C TRP A 562 -24.16 1.55 6.69
N ASN A 563 -24.98 2.04 5.76
CA ASN A 563 -25.24 1.45 4.45
C ASN A 563 -25.56 -0.05 4.51
N SER A 564 -26.59 -0.42 5.26
CA SER A 564 -26.98 -1.80 5.55
C SER A 564 -27.31 -2.66 4.33
N ALA A 565 -27.49 -2.08 3.14
CA ALA A 565 -27.60 -2.83 1.89
C ALA A 565 -26.28 -3.53 1.52
N HIS A 566 -25.14 -2.87 1.77
CA HIS A 566 -23.81 -3.43 1.64
C HIS A 566 -23.32 -3.86 3.03
N PHE A 567 -23.78 -5.03 3.49
CA PHE A 567 -23.72 -5.42 4.90
C PHE A 567 -22.30 -5.51 5.52
N LEU A 568 -21.25 -5.63 4.70
CA LEU A 568 -19.86 -5.49 5.16
C LEU A 568 -19.63 -4.15 5.88
N ASP A 569 -20.22 -3.07 5.37
CA ASP A 569 -20.12 -1.72 5.93
C ASP A 569 -20.67 -1.69 7.37
N THR A 570 -21.85 -2.27 7.53
CA THR A 570 -22.55 -2.37 8.81
C THR A 570 -21.78 -3.25 9.79
N ALA A 571 -21.18 -4.34 9.33
CA ALA A 571 -20.41 -5.25 10.16
C ALA A 571 -19.11 -4.61 10.67
N GLU A 572 -18.33 -3.99 9.79
CA GLU A 572 -17.08 -3.31 10.14
C GLU A 572 -17.33 -2.14 11.11
N MET A 573 -18.40 -1.38 10.89
CA MET A 573 -18.78 -0.29 11.78
C MET A 573 -19.30 -0.79 13.13
N SER A 574 -20.04 -1.91 13.14
CA SER A 574 -20.46 -2.58 14.38
C SER A 574 -19.23 -3.01 15.19
N ALA A 575 -18.22 -3.59 14.53
CA ALA A 575 -16.96 -3.95 15.18
C ALA A 575 -16.27 -2.71 15.78
N ALA A 576 -16.16 -1.62 15.03
CA ALA A 576 -15.54 -0.37 15.50
C ALA A 576 -16.19 0.14 16.80
N PHE A 577 -17.51 0.24 16.83
CA PHE A 577 -18.25 0.69 18.01
C PHE A 577 -18.13 -0.31 19.18
N GLY A 578 -18.14 -1.62 18.89
CA GLY A 578 -17.92 -2.66 19.89
C GLY A 578 -16.55 -2.56 20.56
N ILE A 579 -15.49 -2.36 19.77
CA ILE A 579 -14.12 -2.17 20.25
C ILE A 579 -14.04 -0.93 21.15
N ALA A 580 -14.57 0.21 20.70
CA ALA A 580 -14.56 1.43 21.50
C ALA A 580 -15.34 1.29 22.81
N TYR A 581 -16.53 0.66 22.77
CA TYR A 581 -17.34 0.45 23.96
C TYR A 581 -16.60 -0.38 25.02
N ASP A 582 -15.93 -1.43 24.58
CA ASP A 582 -15.28 -2.38 25.47
C ASP A 582 -13.91 -1.89 25.98
N TRP A 583 -13.02 -1.45 25.08
CA TRP A 583 -11.65 -1.05 25.44
C TRP A 583 -11.59 0.25 26.25
N LEU A 584 -12.60 1.12 26.11
CA LEU A 584 -12.71 2.40 26.81
C LEU A 584 -13.90 2.46 27.78
N TYR A 585 -14.45 1.30 28.15
CA TYR A 585 -15.67 1.19 28.97
C TYR A 585 -15.63 2.02 30.26
N ASP A 586 -14.48 2.02 30.94
CA ASP A 586 -14.24 2.73 32.19
C ASP A 586 -14.15 4.25 32.03
N MET A 587 -13.98 4.73 30.80
CA MET A 587 -13.86 6.16 30.48
C MET A 587 -15.15 6.80 30.01
N TRP A 588 -16.09 5.99 29.51
CA TRP A 588 -17.39 6.49 29.08
C TRP A 588 -18.28 6.82 30.29
N ASN A 589 -18.87 8.01 30.26
CA ASN A 589 -19.99 8.32 31.16
C ASN A 589 -21.28 7.60 30.71
N ASP A 590 -22.30 7.56 31.57
CA ASP A 590 -23.54 6.83 31.29
C ASP A 590 -24.24 7.30 30.01
N SER A 591 -24.16 8.59 29.67
CA SER A 591 -24.74 9.13 28.44
C SER A 591 -23.98 8.66 27.20
N GLN A 592 -22.65 8.64 27.25
CA GLN A 592 -21.83 8.13 26.14
C GLN A 592 -22.06 6.63 25.95
N LYS A 593 -22.12 5.86 27.04
CA LYS A 593 -22.43 4.42 26.99
C LYS A 593 -23.79 4.17 26.33
N GLU A 594 -24.81 4.92 26.73
CA GLU A 594 -26.15 4.82 26.13
C GLU A 594 -26.15 5.20 24.65
N GLN A 595 -25.46 6.28 24.26
CA GLN A 595 -25.35 6.69 22.85
C GLN A 595 -24.68 5.63 21.98
N ILE A 596 -23.58 5.02 22.45
CA ILE A 596 -22.88 3.96 21.72
C ILE A 596 -23.80 2.74 21.56
N ARG A 597 -24.44 2.28 22.64
CA ARG A 597 -25.38 1.14 22.59
C ARG A 597 -26.59 1.39 21.71
N SER A 598 -27.16 2.59 21.78
CA SER A 598 -28.31 2.98 20.95
C SER A 598 -27.93 3.00 19.47
N THR A 599 -26.76 3.56 19.13
CA THR A 599 -26.24 3.59 17.75
C THR A 599 -25.98 2.17 17.24
N LEU A 600 -25.29 1.33 18.03
CA LEU A 600 -25.06 -0.08 17.71
C LEU A 600 -26.37 -0.82 17.44
N ASN A 601 -27.38 -0.66 18.28
CA ASN A 601 -28.65 -1.32 18.10
C ASN A 601 -29.42 -0.82 16.87
N GLN A 602 -29.41 0.49 16.64
CA GLN A 602 -30.16 1.11 15.55
C GLN A 602 -29.58 0.77 14.18
N TYR A 603 -28.27 0.92 13.99
CA TYR A 603 -27.62 0.82 12.68
C TYR A 603 -26.85 -0.49 12.48
N GLY A 604 -26.65 -1.30 13.52
CA GLY A 604 -25.94 -2.58 13.44
C GLY A 604 -26.82 -3.77 13.85
N LEU A 605 -27.00 -3.95 15.16
CA LEU A 605 -27.49 -5.21 15.74
C LEU A 605 -28.94 -5.54 15.35
N SER A 606 -29.86 -4.56 15.33
CA SER A 606 -31.25 -4.84 14.90
C SER A 606 -31.32 -5.25 13.44
N LEU A 607 -30.47 -4.65 12.59
CA LEU A 607 -30.36 -5.01 11.18
C LEU A 607 -29.70 -6.38 11.00
N GLY A 608 -28.72 -6.72 11.84
CA GLY A 608 -28.14 -8.07 11.91
C GLY A 608 -29.17 -9.14 12.27
N VAL A 609 -30.03 -8.87 13.26
CA VAL A 609 -31.13 -9.79 13.61
C VAL A 609 -32.08 -9.93 12.42
N ALA A 610 -32.45 -8.83 11.76
CA ALA A 610 -33.31 -8.88 10.57
C ALA A 610 -32.66 -9.62 9.39
N ALA A 611 -31.36 -9.45 9.17
CA ALA A 611 -30.60 -10.17 8.15
C ALA A 611 -30.64 -11.69 8.40
N LEU A 612 -30.31 -12.12 9.62
CA LEU A 612 -30.21 -13.54 9.98
C LEU A 612 -31.56 -14.24 10.18
N THR A 613 -32.63 -13.52 10.52
CA THR A 613 -33.95 -14.12 10.83
C THR A 613 -35.02 -13.88 9.76
N GLN A 614 -34.92 -12.79 9.01
CA GLN A 614 -35.91 -12.36 8.01
C GLN A 614 -35.32 -12.29 6.59
N GLY A 615 -34.00 -12.42 6.43
CA GLY A 615 -33.32 -12.33 5.14
C GLY A 615 -33.16 -10.91 4.60
N THR A 616 -33.49 -9.87 5.38
CA THR A 616 -33.37 -8.47 4.93
C THR A 616 -31.90 -8.08 4.81
N ASN A 617 -31.41 -7.85 3.59
CA ASN A 617 -29.97 -7.67 3.29
C ASN A 617 -29.08 -8.81 3.85
N GLY A 618 -29.66 -10.00 4.05
CA GLY A 618 -29.04 -11.13 4.74
C GLY A 618 -28.56 -12.26 3.83
N TRP A 619 -28.37 -12.00 2.54
CA TRP A 619 -27.96 -13.04 1.58
C TRP A 619 -26.64 -13.72 1.95
N TRP A 620 -25.72 -12.97 2.59
CA TRP A 620 -24.42 -13.44 3.05
C TRP A 620 -24.49 -14.52 4.15
N ALA A 621 -25.66 -14.67 4.80
CA ALA A 621 -25.90 -15.68 5.83
C ALA A 621 -26.40 -17.02 5.27
N ASN A 622 -26.67 -17.11 3.95
CA ASN A 622 -27.14 -18.34 3.34
C ASN A 622 -26.07 -19.45 3.39
N ALA A 623 -26.51 -20.71 3.49
CA ALA A 623 -25.64 -21.88 3.70
C ALA A 623 -24.61 -22.14 2.56
N ASP A 624 -24.84 -21.57 1.38
CA ASP A 624 -23.95 -21.72 0.23
C ASP A 624 -22.92 -20.59 0.10
N ILE A 625 -22.96 -19.58 1.00
CA ILE A 625 -22.03 -18.44 0.98
C ILE A 625 -20.86 -18.72 1.93
N LYS A 626 -19.79 -19.31 1.40
CA LYS A 626 -18.57 -19.72 2.12
C LYS A 626 -17.38 -18.86 1.71
N GLY A 627 -17.32 -17.64 2.22
CA GLY A 627 -16.32 -16.65 1.82
C GLY A 627 -16.23 -15.47 2.79
N ASN A 628 -15.50 -14.44 2.39
CA ASN A 628 -15.22 -13.27 3.21
C ASN A 628 -16.48 -12.59 3.78
N TRP A 629 -17.57 -12.47 3.01
CA TRP A 629 -18.82 -11.85 3.42
C TRP A 629 -19.39 -12.51 4.66
N ASN A 630 -19.43 -13.84 4.69
CA ASN A 630 -19.94 -14.58 5.84
C ASN A 630 -19.05 -14.36 7.07
N CYS A 631 -17.72 -14.39 6.90
CA CYS A 631 -16.77 -14.20 8.00
C CYS A 631 -16.83 -12.79 8.59
N VAL A 632 -16.77 -11.76 7.76
CA VAL A 632 -16.74 -10.36 8.21
C VAL A 632 -18.08 -9.96 8.82
N CYS A 633 -19.20 -10.32 8.20
CA CYS A 633 -20.53 -9.98 8.71
C CYS A 633 -20.82 -10.62 10.08
N ASN A 634 -20.57 -11.93 10.21
CA ASN A 634 -20.73 -12.61 11.50
C ASN A 634 -19.75 -12.10 12.54
N GLY A 635 -18.50 -11.84 12.15
CA GLY A 635 -17.46 -11.37 13.07
C GLY A 635 -17.79 -10.00 13.65
N GLY A 636 -18.12 -9.02 12.81
CA GLY A 636 -18.42 -7.66 13.27
C GLY A 636 -19.63 -7.58 14.20
N LEU A 637 -20.70 -8.33 13.88
CA LEU A 637 -21.89 -8.44 14.75
C LEU A 637 -21.56 -9.17 16.08
N THR A 638 -20.70 -10.19 16.04
CA THR A 638 -20.28 -10.94 17.24
C THR A 638 -19.45 -10.07 18.17
N LEU A 639 -18.45 -9.33 17.66
CA LEU A 639 -17.64 -8.40 18.45
C LEU A 639 -18.52 -7.37 19.16
N ALA A 640 -19.41 -6.72 18.41
CA ALA A 640 -20.33 -5.73 18.95
C ALA A 640 -21.26 -6.31 20.02
N SER A 641 -21.81 -7.51 19.78
CA SER A 641 -22.71 -8.18 20.72
C SER A 641 -21.99 -8.57 22.01
N LEU A 642 -20.79 -9.15 21.90
CA LEU A 642 -19.93 -9.45 23.06
C LEU A 642 -19.56 -8.17 23.81
N ALA A 643 -19.30 -7.04 23.13
CA ALA A 643 -18.97 -5.77 23.79
C ALA A 643 -20.09 -5.30 24.71
N ILE A 644 -21.35 -5.33 24.27
CA ILE A 644 -22.47 -4.72 25.03
C ILE A 644 -23.31 -5.74 25.82
N LEU A 645 -22.99 -7.04 25.75
CA LEU A 645 -23.73 -8.08 26.48
C LEU A 645 -23.79 -7.78 27.98
N GLY A 646 -25.00 -7.84 28.55
CA GLY A 646 -25.31 -7.45 29.92
C GLY A 646 -25.76 -5.99 30.08
N ASP A 647 -25.34 -5.10 29.18
CA ASP A 647 -25.76 -3.69 29.14
C ASP A 647 -26.83 -3.41 28.06
N ASP A 648 -27.02 -4.31 27.10
CA ASP A 648 -28.04 -4.21 26.05
C ASP A 648 -29.46 -4.49 26.59
N THR A 649 -30.33 -3.50 26.50
CA THR A 649 -31.73 -3.60 26.96
C THR A 649 -32.69 -4.10 25.87
N THR A 650 -32.23 -4.24 24.63
CA THR A 650 -33.09 -4.67 23.50
C THR A 650 -33.20 -6.19 23.38
N GLY A 651 -32.18 -6.92 23.86
CA GLY A 651 -32.05 -8.36 23.70
C GLY A 651 -31.37 -8.78 22.39
N ASN A 652 -31.04 -7.84 21.50
CA ASN A 652 -30.40 -8.10 20.21
C ASN A 652 -29.02 -8.73 20.37
N ALA A 653 -28.19 -8.24 21.31
CA ALA A 653 -26.84 -8.78 21.51
C ALA A 653 -26.88 -10.26 21.90
N GLN A 654 -27.76 -10.62 22.85
CA GLN A 654 -27.94 -12.02 23.26
C GLN A 654 -28.48 -12.88 22.11
N GLN A 655 -29.45 -12.37 21.34
CA GLN A 655 -30.02 -13.10 20.21
C GLN A 655 -29.00 -13.29 19.07
N LEU A 656 -28.20 -12.27 18.75
CA LEU A 656 -27.21 -12.36 17.68
C LEU A 656 -26.16 -13.41 17.99
N LEU A 657 -25.69 -13.53 19.23
CA LEU A 657 -24.71 -14.55 19.60
C LEU A 657 -25.22 -15.98 19.40
N THR A 658 -26.55 -16.20 19.44
CA THR A 658 -27.15 -17.51 19.12
C THR A 658 -27.36 -17.73 17.62
N LEU A 659 -27.17 -16.70 16.79
CA LEU A 659 -27.33 -16.74 15.34
C LEU A 659 -25.98 -16.71 14.60
N THR A 660 -25.10 -15.77 14.96
CA THR A 660 -23.83 -15.53 14.27
C THR A 660 -22.83 -16.67 14.48
N VAL A 661 -22.73 -17.20 15.70
CA VAL A 661 -21.78 -18.28 16.02
C VAL A 661 -22.11 -19.56 15.26
N PRO A 662 -23.35 -20.10 15.25
CA PRO A 662 -23.68 -21.25 14.40
C PRO A 662 -23.49 -20.98 12.91
N ASN A 663 -23.90 -19.79 12.42
CA ASN A 663 -23.78 -19.45 11.00
C ASN A 663 -22.32 -19.43 10.51
N ALA A 664 -21.42 -18.82 11.28
CA ALA A 664 -20.00 -18.77 10.94
C ALA A 664 -19.34 -20.16 10.97
N LYS A 665 -19.77 -21.05 11.87
CA LYS A 665 -19.28 -22.43 11.93
C LYS A 665 -19.70 -23.28 10.74
N GLU A 666 -20.87 -23.01 10.16
CA GLU A 666 -21.37 -23.76 9.00
C GLU A 666 -20.84 -23.21 7.68
N ASN A 667 -20.44 -21.93 7.65
CA ASN A 667 -20.12 -21.22 6.40
C ASN A 667 -18.70 -20.65 6.39
N CYS A 668 -18.39 -19.66 7.22
CA CYS A 668 -17.09 -18.97 7.25
C CYS A 668 -15.89 -19.93 7.34
N VAL A 669 -15.91 -20.88 8.29
CA VAL A 669 -14.77 -21.81 8.45
C VAL A 669 -14.60 -22.79 7.29
N PHE A 670 -15.62 -22.94 6.43
CA PHE A 670 -15.58 -23.79 5.23
C PHE A 670 -15.32 -23.01 3.94
N ALA A 671 -14.92 -21.73 4.05
CA ALA A 671 -14.24 -21.04 2.96
C ALA A 671 -12.83 -21.61 2.70
N VAL A 672 -12.26 -22.34 3.68
CA VAL A 672 -11.03 -23.10 3.52
C VAL A 672 -11.36 -24.51 3.03
N SER A 673 -10.72 -24.91 1.93
CA SER A 673 -10.82 -26.23 1.32
C SER A 673 -10.04 -27.31 2.10
N ASP A 674 -9.98 -28.52 1.57
CA ASP A 674 -9.29 -29.66 2.19
C ASP A 674 -7.77 -29.62 2.11
N ASP A 675 -7.19 -28.91 1.14
CA ASP A 675 -5.75 -28.65 1.00
C ASP A 675 -5.31 -27.27 1.52
N GLY A 676 -6.25 -26.50 2.07
CA GLY A 676 -6.00 -25.20 2.68
C GLY A 676 -6.21 -24.00 1.75
N THR A 677 -6.52 -24.20 0.46
CA THR A 677 -6.87 -23.08 -0.43
C THR A 677 -8.12 -22.34 0.03
N TRP A 678 -8.23 -21.09 -0.39
CA TRP A 678 -9.35 -20.21 -0.08
C TRP A 678 -10.33 -20.18 -1.23
N ALA A 679 -11.62 -20.36 -0.93
CA ALA A 679 -12.69 -20.50 -1.92
C ALA A 679 -12.90 -19.30 -2.86
N GLU A 680 -12.30 -18.14 -2.59
CA GLU A 680 -12.37 -16.96 -3.47
C GLU A 680 -11.07 -16.85 -4.28
N THR A 681 -10.15 -15.96 -3.87
CA THR A 681 -8.80 -15.81 -4.43
C THR A 681 -7.79 -15.56 -3.31
N ALA A 682 -6.49 -15.54 -3.65
CA ALA A 682 -5.40 -15.29 -2.72
C ALA A 682 -5.52 -13.99 -1.91
N ASN A 683 -6.09 -12.91 -2.48
CA ASN A 683 -6.28 -11.65 -1.74
C ASN A 683 -7.53 -11.68 -0.86
N TYR A 684 -8.59 -12.37 -1.29
CA TYR A 684 -9.81 -12.40 -0.51
C TYR A 684 -9.69 -13.22 0.78
N TRP A 685 -8.66 -14.06 0.85
CA TRP A 685 -8.17 -14.70 2.07
C TRP A 685 -7.95 -13.71 3.23
N TYR A 686 -7.40 -12.51 2.95
CA TYR A 686 -7.14 -11.50 3.98
C TYR A 686 -8.42 -11.07 4.70
N PHE A 687 -9.47 -10.76 3.92
CA PHE A 687 -10.75 -10.33 4.47
C PHE A 687 -11.41 -11.42 5.30
N GLY A 688 -11.51 -12.63 4.74
CA GLY A 688 -12.16 -13.74 5.41
C GLY A 688 -11.45 -14.17 6.69
N THR A 689 -10.12 -14.34 6.64
CA THR A 689 -9.36 -14.78 7.81
C THR A 689 -9.22 -13.70 8.86
N THR A 690 -9.18 -12.41 8.50
CA THR A 690 -9.26 -11.31 9.49
C THR A 690 -10.60 -11.36 10.24
N GLY A 691 -11.74 -11.42 9.53
CA GLY A 691 -13.06 -11.48 10.15
C GLY A 691 -13.23 -12.71 11.05
N TRP A 692 -12.71 -13.87 10.60
CA TRP A 692 -12.65 -15.09 11.41
C TRP A 692 -11.77 -14.94 12.65
N ALA A 693 -10.57 -14.37 12.54
CA ALA A 693 -9.63 -14.23 13.65
C ALA A 693 -10.15 -13.24 14.70
N GLU A 694 -10.72 -12.11 14.27
CA GLU A 694 -11.38 -11.15 15.16
C GLU A 694 -12.51 -11.84 15.94
N MET A 695 -13.41 -12.55 15.23
CA MET A 695 -14.52 -13.28 15.86
C MET A 695 -14.04 -14.33 16.87
N THR A 696 -13.11 -15.19 16.43
CA THR A 696 -12.62 -16.33 17.20
C THR A 696 -11.84 -15.85 18.42
N SER A 697 -10.94 -14.88 18.25
CA SER A 697 -10.18 -14.29 19.36
C SER A 697 -11.09 -13.59 20.35
N ALA A 698 -12.15 -12.91 19.91
CA ALA A 698 -13.10 -12.24 20.79
C ALA A 698 -13.96 -13.23 21.59
N LEU A 699 -14.38 -14.33 20.96
CA LEU A 699 -15.09 -15.42 21.65
C LEU A 699 -14.19 -16.04 22.73
N ILE A 700 -12.96 -16.44 22.38
CA ILE A 700 -12.01 -17.00 23.36
C ILE A 700 -11.80 -16.04 24.52
N SER A 701 -11.51 -14.77 24.24
CA SER A 701 -11.18 -13.78 25.27
C SER A 701 -12.37 -13.43 26.17
N ALA A 702 -13.60 -13.41 25.62
CA ALA A 702 -14.79 -13.00 26.34
C ALA A 702 -15.51 -14.16 27.05
N THR A 703 -15.54 -15.36 26.46
CA THR A 703 -16.34 -16.52 26.94
C THR A 703 -15.48 -17.69 27.40
N GLY A 704 -14.16 -17.64 27.18
CA GLY A 704 -13.23 -18.74 27.49
C GLY A 704 -13.27 -19.89 26.47
N SER A 705 -13.91 -19.71 25.30
CA SER A 705 -13.99 -20.75 24.26
C SER A 705 -14.08 -20.16 22.85
N ASP A 706 -13.50 -20.87 21.88
CA ASP A 706 -13.67 -20.60 20.44
C ASP A 706 -15.03 -21.06 19.92
N HIS A 707 -15.82 -21.77 20.73
CA HIS A 707 -17.12 -22.35 20.39
C HIS A 707 -17.12 -23.26 19.13
N GLY A 708 -15.97 -23.83 18.77
CA GLY A 708 -15.79 -24.70 17.62
C GLY A 708 -15.30 -23.99 16.36
N MET A 709 -15.02 -22.69 16.41
CA MET A 709 -14.46 -21.95 15.27
C MET A 709 -13.08 -22.47 14.84
N LEU A 710 -12.31 -23.08 15.75
CA LEU A 710 -11.00 -23.67 15.45
C LEU A 710 -11.08 -25.13 14.99
N THR A 711 -12.15 -25.84 15.34
CA THR A 711 -12.20 -27.31 15.24
C THR A 711 -13.25 -27.85 14.27
N ASN A 712 -14.21 -27.03 13.85
CA ASN A 712 -15.31 -27.48 12.97
C ASN A 712 -14.83 -27.78 11.54
N ASN A 713 -13.81 -27.07 11.05
CA ASN A 713 -13.05 -27.46 9.86
C ASN A 713 -11.62 -27.89 10.27
N PRO A 714 -11.28 -29.19 10.23
CA PRO A 714 -9.95 -29.66 10.63
C PRO A 714 -8.84 -29.17 9.69
N ASN A 715 -9.17 -28.70 8.49
CA ASN A 715 -8.21 -28.23 7.49
C ASN A 715 -7.94 -26.73 7.60
N PHE A 716 -8.62 -26.00 8.49
CA PHE A 716 -8.46 -24.55 8.59
C PHE A 716 -7.01 -24.13 8.86
N ASN A 717 -6.26 -24.90 9.67
CA ASN A 717 -4.84 -24.64 9.92
C ASN A 717 -3.99 -24.63 8.63
N GLN A 718 -4.37 -25.40 7.60
CA GLN A 718 -3.59 -25.51 6.36
C GLN A 718 -3.59 -24.21 5.55
N THR A 719 -4.58 -23.33 5.75
CA THR A 719 -4.68 -22.08 4.97
C THR A 719 -3.54 -21.09 5.25
N GLY A 720 -2.82 -21.27 6.36
CA GLY A 720 -1.60 -20.50 6.59
C GLY A 720 -0.49 -20.82 5.60
N LEU A 721 -0.36 -22.10 5.20
CA LEU A 721 0.58 -22.49 4.14
C LEU A 721 0.16 -21.96 2.77
N PHE A 722 -1.15 -21.96 2.46
CA PHE A 722 -1.67 -21.33 1.25
C PHE A 722 -1.17 -19.89 1.12
N HIS A 723 -1.34 -19.07 2.16
CA HIS A 723 -0.88 -17.69 2.16
C HIS A 723 0.64 -17.55 2.02
N MET A 724 1.42 -18.39 2.70
CA MET A 724 2.88 -18.37 2.60
C MET A 724 3.37 -18.73 1.19
N PHE A 725 2.83 -19.79 0.59
CA PHE A 725 3.28 -20.27 -0.73
C PHE A 725 2.81 -19.39 -1.88
N VAL A 726 1.65 -18.74 -1.75
CA VAL A 726 1.16 -17.81 -2.77
C VAL A 726 1.95 -16.50 -2.76
N THR A 727 2.66 -16.21 -1.67
CA THR A 727 3.58 -15.06 -1.57
C THR A 727 4.89 -15.34 -2.32
N GLY A 728 5.07 -14.66 -3.46
CA GLY A 728 6.31 -14.68 -4.26
C GLY A 728 7.43 -13.80 -3.69
N GLN A 729 8.42 -13.48 -4.51
CA GLN A 729 9.57 -12.66 -4.11
C GLN A 729 9.28 -11.17 -4.24
N THR A 730 8.38 -10.84 -5.15
CA THR A 730 7.87 -9.50 -5.38
C THR A 730 6.50 -9.37 -4.73
N SER A 731 5.47 -10.00 -5.27
CA SER A 731 4.12 -10.00 -4.72
C SER A 731 3.51 -11.40 -4.74
N LEU A 732 2.30 -11.50 -4.21
CA LEU A 732 1.48 -12.71 -4.31
C LEU A 732 1.24 -13.12 -5.79
N PHE A 733 0.99 -14.41 -6.02
CA PHE A 733 0.31 -14.91 -7.22
C PHE A 733 -1.19 -14.61 -7.07
N ASN A 734 -1.63 -13.53 -7.70
CA ASN A 734 -2.92 -12.87 -7.52
C ASN A 734 -3.88 -13.17 -8.66
N TYR A 735 -4.06 -14.46 -8.95
CA TYR A 735 -5.08 -14.90 -9.89
C TYR A 735 -6.47 -14.40 -9.47
N GLY A 736 -7.30 -14.09 -10.46
CA GLY A 736 -8.59 -13.45 -10.26
C GLY A 736 -8.52 -12.00 -9.74
N ASP A 737 -9.56 -11.61 -9.01
CA ASP A 737 -9.67 -10.32 -8.34
C ASP A 737 -8.72 -10.24 -7.14
N HIS A 738 -8.03 -9.11 -7.05
CA HIS A 738 -7.31 -8.66 -5.87
C HIS A 738 -7.99 -7.44 -5.24
N GLY A 739 -8.58 -7.62 -4.07
CA GLY A 739 -9.07 -6.48 -3.30
C GLY A 739 -7.90 -5.68 -2.74
N PRO A 740 -8.00 -4.35 -2.64
CA PRO A 740 -6.94 -3.59 -2.01
C PRO A 740 -6.89 -3.92 -0.51
N ASN A 741 -5.72 -4.35 -0.02
CA ASN A 741 -5.49 -4.47 1.42
C ASN A 741 -5.49 -3.07 2.03
N LYS A 742 -6.60 -2.67 2.64
CA LYS A 742 -6.72 -1.36 3.27
C LYS A 742 -7.16 -1.48 4.72
N TYR A 743 -6.44 -0.74 5.56
CA TYR A 743 -6.67 -0.42 6.97
C TYR A 743 -6.71 -1.62 7.93
N THR A 744 -7.65 -2.55 7.76
CA THR A 744 -7.93 -3.58 8.77
C THR A 744 -7.84 -5.00 8.25
N ALA A 745 -7.90 -5.22 6.94
CA ALA A 745 -7.73 -6.54 6.34
C ALA A 745 -6.23 -6.79 6.10
N THR A 746 -5.63 -7.60 6.97
CA THR A 746 -4.19 -7.90 6.98
C THR A 746 -3.99 -9.41 7.01
N ALA A 747 -2.76 -9.87 6.81
CA ALA A 747 -2.42 -11.27 7.03
C ALA A 747 -2.12 -11.59 8.51
N ASN A 748 -2.39 -10.67 9.43
CA ASN A 748 -2.10 -10.83 10.87
C ASN A 748 -2.91 -11.94 11.54
N SER A 749 -3.95 -12.44 10.88
CA SER A 749 -4.61 -13.70 11.25
C SER A 749 -3.61 -14.86 11.37
N LEU A 750 -2.51 -14.86 10.60
CA LEU A 750 -1.41 -15.84 10.75
C LEU A 750 -0.75 -15.81 12.13
N ILE A 751 -0.60 -14.61 12.73
CA ILE A 751 -0.01 -14.47 14.06
C ILE A 751 -0.92 -15.14 15.10
N PHE A 752 -2.23 -14.93 14.98
CA PHE A 752 -3.23 -15.60 15.82
C PHE A 752 -3.23 -17.12 15.59
N MET A 753 -3.25 -17.55 14.32
CA MET A 753 -3.21 -18.96 13.94
C MET A 753 -1.96 -19.68 14.48
N ALA A 754 -0.82 -19.00 14.50
CA ALA A 754 0.43 -19.56 15.01
C ALA A 754 0.26 -20.10 16.42
N ASP A 755 -0.31 -19.31 17.33
CA ASP A 755 -0.58 -19.71 18.70
C ASP A 755 -1.71 -20.74 18.78
N GLN A 756 -2.83 -20.50 18.10
CA GLN A 756 -4.02 -21.36 18.25
C GLN A 756 -3.82 -22.77 17.67
N PHE A 757 -3.08 -22.90 16.57
CA PHE A 757 -2.79 -24.19 15.94
C PHE A 757 -1.39 -24.74 16.27
N LYS A 758 -0.61 -24.00 17.08
CA LYS A 758 0.77 -24.36 17.46
C LYS A 758 1.69 -24.53 16.25
N THR A 759 1.56 -23.61 15.29
CA THR A 759 2.37 -23.55 14.06
C THR A 759 3.29 -22.31 14.08
N PRO A 760 4.49 -22.39 14.68
CA PRO A 760 5.34 -21.22 14.90
C PRO A 760 5.80 -20.53 13.60
N ALA A 761 5.90 -21.28 12.50
CA ALA A 761 6.29 -20.74 11.20
C ALA A 761 5.34 -19.64 10.69
N TYR A 762 4.03 -19.72 10.98
CA TYR A 762 3.05 -18.71 10.57
C TYR A 762 3.32 -17.38 11.25
N GLY A 763 3.54 -17.41 12.56
CA GLY A 763 3.84 -16.24 13.35
C GLY A 763 5.16 -15.62 12.92
N LEU A 764 6.19 -16.44 12.69
CA LEU A 764 7.50 -15.96 12.23
C LEU A 764 7.47 -15.32 10.83
N PHE A 765 6.69 -15.88 9.90
CA PHE A 765 6.51 -15.33 8.56
C PHE A 765 5.83 -13.97 8.61
N GLN A 766 4.63 -13.92 9.23
CA GLN A 766 3.84 -12.69 9.25
C GLN A 766 4.47 -11.60 10.12
N ARG A 767 5.17 -11.95 11.20
CA ARG A 767 5.83 -10.99 12.08
C ARG A 767 6.81 -10.08 11.33
N ASP A 768 7.45 -10.59 10.28
CA ASP A 768 8.43 -9.84 9.51
C ASP A 768 7.80 -8.98 8.40
N MET A 769 6.49 -9.16 8.12
CA MET A 769 5.75 -8.40 7.12
C MET A 769 5.47 -6.95 7.56
N PRO A 770 5.38 -6.01 6.60
CA PRO A 770 5.19 -4.59 6.89
C PRO A 770 3.82 -4.28 7.53
N ASP A 771 2.78 -5.06 7.23
CA ASP A 771 1.42 -4.90 7.74
C ASP A 771 1.21 -5.55 9.12
N ALA A 772 2.27 -6.14 9.71
CA ALA A 772 2.23 -6.73 11.05
C ALA A 772 2.01 -5.70 12.16
N ALA A 773 2.34 -4.43 11.93
CA ALA A 773 2.44 -3.40 12.96
C ALA A 773 1.11 -2.73 13.31
N GLU A 774 0.17 -3.48 13.90
CA GLU A 774 -1.14 -2.97 14.34
C GLU A 774 -1.60 -3.60 15.67
N PRO A 775 -2.60 -3.02 16.36
CA PRO A 775 -2.96 -3.43 17.71
C PRO A 775 -3.33 -4.90 17.91
N TRP A 776 -3.92 -5.62 16.94
CA TRP A 776 -4.21 -7.06 17.12
C TRP A 776 -2.92 -7.89 17.23
N SER A 777 -1.92 -7.62 16.40
CA SER A 777 -0.60 -8.26 16.48
C SER A 777 0.04 -8.11 17.87
N MET A 778 -0.19 -6.98 18.56
CA MET A 778 0.32 -6.77 19.92
C MET A 778 -0.24 -7.78 20.95
N PHE A 779 -1.38 -8.41 20.68
CA PHE A 779 -2.06 -9.35 21.58
C PHE A 779 -2.15 -10.78 21.07
N TRP A 780 -2.02 -10.96 19.75
CA TRP A 780 -1.95 -12.27 19.10
C TRP A 780 -0.54 -12.83 19.05
N TYR A 781 0.49 -11.98 19.04
CA TYR A 781 1.87 -12.45 18.99
C TYR A 781 2.30 -13.12 20.29
N ASP A 782 2.79 -14.34 20.20
CA ASP A 782 3.46 -15.06 21.29
C ASP A 782 4.98 -14.79 21.24
N PRO A 783 5.55 -14.03 22.20
CA PRO A 783 6.98 -13.70 22.19
C PRO A 783 7.89 -14.91 22.42
N THR A 784 7.35 -16.04 22.89
CA THR A 784 8.12 -17.30 23.05
C THR A 784 8.45 -17.97 21.71
N ILE A 785 7.79 -17.55 20.62
CA ILE A 785 8.11 -18.04 19.27
C ILE A 785 9.53 -17.62 18.90
N SER A 786 10.33 -18.60 18.49
CA SER A 786 11.74 -18.45 18.09
C SER A 786 12.07 -19.31 16.87
N GLY A 787 13.23 -19.08 16.28
CA GLY A 787 13.68 -19.68 15.03
C GLY A 787 13.29 -18.87 13.80
N ALA A 788 13.48 -19.45 12.63
CA ALA A 788 13.25 -18.80 11.35
C ALA A 788 12.25 -19.59 10.50
N PHE A 789 11.17 -18.95 10.02
CA PHE A 789 10.06 -19.65 9.34
C PHE A 789 10.53 -20.47 8.13
N TRP A 790 11.61 -20.06 7.50
CA TRP A 790 12.17 -20.69 6.31
C TRP A 790 12.98 -21.95 6.61
N ASN A 791 13.45 -22.15 7.84
CA ASN A 791 14.29 -23.31 8.15
C ASN A 791 13.48 -24.61 8.16
N GLY A 792 13.75 -25.47 7.18
CA GLY A 792 13.02 -26.69 6.89
C GLY A 792 11.80 -26.49 5.97
N MET A 793 11.55 -25.27 5.49
CA MET A 793 10.39 -24.99 4.62
C MET A 793 10.65 -25.50 3.20
N PRO A 794 9.75 -26.30 2.60
CA PRO A 794 9.86 -26.73 1.20
C PRO A 794 9.92 -25.56 0.23
N LEU A 795 10.67 -25.70 -0.86
CA LEU A 795 10.71 -24.71 -1.92
C LEU A 795 9.54 -24.83 -2.92
N ASP A 796 8.76 -25.90 -2.85
CA ASP A 796 7.68 -26.18 -3.78
C ASP A 796 6.43 -26.65 -3.04
N ASN A 797 5.26 -26.25 -3.52
CA ASN A 797 3.99 -26.84 -3.10
C ASN A 797 2.98 -26.86 -4.24
N SER A 798 2.21 -27.94 -4.32
CA SER A 798 1.06 -28.10 -5.22
C SER A 798 -0.21 -28.16 -4.39
N PHE A 799 -1.19 -27.34 -4.76
CA PHE A 799 -2.55 -27.34 -4.22
C PHE A 799 -3.45 -28.04 -5.24
N GLU A 800 -4.18 -29.06 -4.79
CA GLU A 800 -4.88 -30.03 -5.65
C GLU A 800 -6.41 -29.92 -5.57
N ASN A 801 -6.95 -29.06 -4.71
CA ASN A 801 -8.38 -28.86 -4.63
C ASN A 801 -8.93 -28.40 -5.99
N HIS A 802 -9.88 -29.17 -6.53
CA HIS A 802 -10.43 -28.96 -7.88
C HIS A 802 -10.89 -27.54 -8.21
N THR A 803 -11.40 -26.77 -7.23
CA THR A 803 -11.81 -25.38 -7.46
C THR A 803 -10.61 -24.47 -7.66
N ASP A 804 -9.54 -24.67 -6.89
CA ASP A 804 -8.36 -23.80 -6.81
C ASP A 804 -7.05 -24.59 -6.99
N GLN A 805 -6.91 -25.34 -8.09
CA GLN A 805 -5.66 -26.07 -8.36
C GLN A 805 -4.56 -25.12 -8.81
N TRP A 806 -3.40 -25.15 -8.18
CA TRP A 806 -2.23 -24.37 -8.59
C TRP A 806 -0.95 -24.89 -7.96
N VAL A 807 0.19 -24.41 -8.46
CA VAL A 807 1.52 -24.77 -7.94
C VAL A 807 2.35 -23.51 -7.71
N SER A 808 3.24 -23.54 -6.72
CA SER A 808 4.36 -22.61 -6.62
C SER A 808 5.68 -23.36 -6.47
N MET A 809 6.73 -22.82 -7.09
CA MET A 809 8.08 -23.33 -7.03
C MET A 809 9.05 -22.16 -6.92
N ARG A 810 10.07 -22.26 -6.07
CA ARG A 810 11.06 -21.18 -5.89
C ARG A 810 12.48 -21.68 -5.73
N SER A 811 13.46 -20.78 -5.83
CA SER A 811 14.86 -21.07 -5.52
C SER A 811 15.27 -20.67 -4.11
N SER A 812 14.55 -19.77 -3.43
CA SER A 812 14.77 -19.43 -2.01
C SER A 812 13.54 -18.76 -1.40
N TRP A 813 13.40 -18.85 -0.07
CA TRP A 813 12.42 -18.09 0.71
C TRP A 813 12.90 -16.70 1.16
N THR A 814 14.22 -16.47 1.17
CA THR A 814 14.84 -15.33 1.86
C THR A 814 15.67 -14.43 0.96
N ASP A 815 16.04 -14.93 -0.23
CA ASP A 815 16.73 -14.13 -1.23
C ASP A 815 15.71 -13.38 -2.09
N ARG A 816 15.75 -12.05 -2.04
CA ARG A 816 14.88 -11.17 -2.82
C ARG A 816 15.02 -11.40 -4.32
N ASP A 817 16.21 -11.75 -4.79
CA ASP A 817 16.48 -11.91 -6.20
C ASP A 817 16.13 -13.33 -6.70
N ALA A 818 15.71 -14.23 -5.80
CA ALA A 818 15.42 -15.62 -6.11
C ALA A 818 14.31 -15.79 -7.15
N LEU A 819 14.39 -16.90 -7.87
CA LEU A 819 13.36 -17.32 -8.81
C LEU A 819 12.10 -17.75 -8.05
N TYR A 820 10.93 -17.28 -8.47
CA TYR A 820 9.62 -17.81 -8.08
C TYR A 820 8.74 -17.95 -9.32
N VAL A 821 8.11 -19.10 -9.49
CA VAL A 821 7.13 -19.35 -10.54
C VAL A 821 5.90 -19.99 -9.92
N ALA A 822 4.72 -19.53 -10.31
CA ALA A 822 3.45 -20.14 -9.94
C ALA A 822 2.54 -20.24 -11.16
N MET A 823 1.65 -21.24 -11.16
CA MET A 823 0.76 -21.53 -12.28
C MET A 823 -0.57 -22.10 -11.80
N LYS A 824 -1.69 -21.65 -12.40
CA LYS A 824 -3.06 -22.04 -12.04
C LYS A 824 -3.67 -23.02 -13.04
N ALA A 825 -4.40 -23.99 -12.52
CA ALA A 825 -5.34 -24.84 -13.24
C ALA A 825 -6.61 -25.11 -12.41
N GLY A 826 -7.07 -24.16 -11.60
CA GLY A 826 -8.36 -24.22 -10.92
C GLY A 826 -9.53 -23.94 -11.88
N MET A 827 -10.76 -24.23 -11.44
CA MET A 827 -11.98 -23.93 -12.20
C MET A 827 -12.13 -22.43 -12.49
N ASN A 828 -12.99 -22.09 -13.45
CA ASN A 828 -13.35 -20.70 -13.76
C ASN A 828 -14.56 -20.20 -12.94
N GLN A 829 -15.28 -21.11 -12.26
CA GLN A 829 -16.48 -20.83 -11.45
C GLN A 829 -16.32 -21.33 -10.01
N GLY A 830 -17.20 -20.84 -9.12
CA GLY A 830 -17.23 -21.27 -7.72
C GLY A 830 -16.47 -20.35 -6.76
N HIS A 831 -15.95 -19.22 -7.26
CA HIS A 831 -15.13 -18.27 -6.49
C HIS A 831 -15.89 -17.03 -6.03
N GLN A 832 -17.19 -17.14 -5.80
CA GLN A 832 -18.06 -16.02 -5.41
C GLN A 832 -17.91 -14.76 -6.28
N THR A 833 -17.73 -14.95 -7.60
CA THR A 833 -17.57 -13.87 -8.59
C THR A 833 -16.25 -13.08 -8.50
N HIS A 834 -15.22 -13.66 -7.88
CA HIS A 834 -13.87 -13.08 -7.80
C HIS A 834 -12.85 -13.71 -8.75
N ASN A 835 -13.23 -14.64 -9.61
CA ASN A 835 -12.29 -15.27 -10.54
C ASN A 835 -12.16 -14.53 -11.88
N ASP A 836 -11.12 -14.89 -12.62
CA ASP A 836 -10.91 -14.50 -14.02
C ASP A 836 -10.98 -15.74 -14.94
N LEU A 837 -10.95 -15.52 -16.25
CA LEU A 837 -10.87 -16.61 -17.24
C LEU A 837 -9.41 -16.99 -17.50
N ASP A 838 -8.78 -17.55 -16.46
CA ASP A 838 -7.32 -17.63 -16.26
C ASP A 838 -6.78 -19.06 -16.12
N VAL A 839 -7.47 -20.07 -16.67
CA VAL A 839 -6.97 -21.46 -16.66
C VAL A 839 -5.65 -21.55 -17.45
N GLY A 840 -4.57 -21.91 -16.75
CA GLY A 840 -3.22 -21.97 -17.29
C GLY A 840 -2.39 -20.71 -17.07
N ASP A 841 -2.91 -19.69 -16.37
CA ASP A 841 -2.19 -18.47 -16.06
C ASP A 841 -0.96 -18.73 -15.17
N PHE A 842 0.05 -17.86 -15.27
CA PHE A 842 1.31 -18.01 -14.54
C PHE A 842 2.00 -16.67 -14.25
N VAL A 843 2.87 -16.70 -13.23
CA VAL A 843 3.75 -15.59 -12.87
C VAL A 843 5.20 -16.04 -12.78
N LEU A 844 6.14 -15.11 -12.96
CA LEU A 844 7.57 -15.37 -12.86
C LEU A 844 8.31 -14.19 -12.24
N ASP A 845 8.89 -14.40 -11.06
CA ASP A 845 9.88 -13.52 -10.45
C ASP A 845 11.29 -14.07 -10.66
N ALA A 846 12.24 -13.16 -10.91
CA ALA A 846 13.67 -13.42 -10.82
C ALA A 846 14.43 -12.09 -10.84
N LEU A 847 15.64 -12.05 -10.29
CA LEU A 847 16.49 -10.84 -10.30
C LEU A 847 15.83 -9.64 -9.60
N GLY A 848 14.96 -9.92 -8.62
CA GLY A 848 14.27 -8.91 -7.83
C GLY A 848 13.11 -8.21 -8.54
N THR A 849 12.65 -8.74 -9.67
CA THR A 849 11.52 -8.17 -10.43
C THR A 849 10.55 -9.24 -10.91
N ARG A 850 9.30 -8.83 -11.20
CA ARG A 850 8.29 -9.67 -11.85
C ARG A 850 8.39 -9.53 -13.36
N TRP A 851 8.72 -10.64 -14.04
CA TRP A 851 8.87 -10.70 -15.50
C TRP A 851 7.56 -11.04 -16.20
N ALA A 852 6.80 -11.98 -15.65
CA ALA A 852 5.44 -12.34 -16.06
C ALA A 852 4.52 -12.13 -14.86
N GLY A 853 3.41 -11.43 -15.06
CA GLY A 853 2.49 -11.10 -13.97
C GLY A 853 1.05 -10.96 -14.45
N GLU A 854 0.13 -10.87 -13.50
CA GLU A 854 -1.27 -10.59 -13.76
C GLU A 854 -1.53 -9.08 -13.76
N LEU A 855 -2.63 -8.69 -14.40
CA LEU A 855 -3.16 -7.32 -14.30
C LEU A 855 -4.10 -7.18 -13.09
N GLY A 856 -4.69 -8.31 -12.71
CA GLY A 856 -5.62 -8.54 -11.61
C GLY A 856 -6.92 -7.73 -11.66
N SER A 857 -7.36 -7.08 -10.58
CA SER A 857 -8.73 -6.50 -10.49
C SER A 857 -9.10 -5.57 -11.64
N GLY A 858 -10.34 -5.66 -12.11
CA GLY A 858 -10.93 -4.65 -12.98
C GLY A 858 -11.50 -3.47 -12.20
N ASP A 859 -12.16 -2.54 -12.89
CA ASP A 859 -12.92 -1.48 -12.23
C ASP A 859 -14.19 -2.06 -11.61
N TYR A 860 -14.25 -2.14 -10.28
CA TYR A 860 -15.41 -2.69 -9.54
C TYR A 860 -16.68 -1.86 -9.70
N LEU A 861 -16.58 -0.61 -10.19
CA LEU A 861 -17.72 0.24 -10.53
C LEU A 861 -18.30 -0.07 -11.92
N SER A 862 -17.65 -0.98 -12.65
CA SER A 862 -18.12 -1.46 -13.94
C SER A 862 -19.50 -2.08 -13.84
N LEU A 863 -20.35 -1.78 -14.82
CA LEU A 863 -21.72 -2.31 -14.85
C LEU A 863 -21.72 -3.85 -14.85
N ASN A 864 -22.52 -4.44 -13.94
CA ASN A 864 -22.74 -5.87 -13.79
C ASN A 864 -21.49 -6.71 -13.41
N TYR A 865 -20.43 -6.08 -12.89
CA TYR A 865 -19.15 -6.73 -12.57
C TYR A 865 -19.27 -7.95 -11.65
N PHE A 866 -20.08 -7.85 -10.57
CA PHE A 866 -20.34 -8.93 -9.60
C PHE A 866 -21.67 -9.66 -9.83
N SER A 867 -22.32 -9.48 -10.99
CA SER A 867 -23.69 -9.94 -11.17
C SER A 867 -23.82 -11.46 -11.23
N ASN A 868 -22.89 -12.14 -11.89
CA ASN A 868 -22.80 -13.59 -12.05
C ASN A 868 -21.50 -13.99 -12.78
N ASP A 869 -21.20 -15.28 -12.80
CA ASP A 869 -20.05 -15.91 -13.47
C ASP A 869 -20.48 -16.84 -14.64
N THR A 870 -21.66 -16.62 -15.23
CA THR A 870 -22.10 -17.39 -16.41
C THR A 870 -21.28 -17.06 -17.65
N GLN A 871 -21.31 -17.91 -18.69
CA GLN A 871 -20.52 -17.71 -19.92
C GLN A 871 -20.77 -16.35 -20.59
N GLU A 872 -21.98 -15.80 -20.44
CA GLU A 872 -22.43 -14.54 -21.05
C GLU A 872 -22.32 -13.34 -20.10
N SER A 873 -21.68 -13.51 -18.94
CA SER A 873 -21.54 -12.43 -17.96
C SER A 873 -20.84 -11.21 -18.57
N ASP A 874 -21.35 -10.02 -18.25
CA ASP A 874 -20.72 -8.75 -18.65
C ASP A 874 -19.31 -8.61 -18.07
N ARG A 875 -19.01 -9.30 -16.96
CA ARG A 875 -17.67 -9.38 -16.36
C ARG A 875 -16.62 -9.82 -17.38
N TRP A 876 -16.95 -10.78 -18.24
CA TRP A 876 -16.05 -11.33 -19.26
C TRP A 876 -15.89 -10.45 -20.50
N ARG A 877 -16.30 -9.17 -20.44
CA ARG A 877 -16.12 -8.20 -21.52
C ARG A 877 -14.99 -7.19 -21.25
N TYR A 878 -14.54 -7.10 -19.99
CA TYR A 878 -13.47 -6.21 -19.56
C TYR A 878 -12.11 -6.89 -19.70
N TYR A 879 -11.11 -6.23 -20.29
CA TYR A 879 -9.85 -6.87 -20.72
C TYR A 879 -9.20 -7.75 -19.66
N ARG A 880 -9.07 -7.23 -18.45
CA ARG A 880 -8.42 -7.92 -17.32
C ARG A 880 -9.13 -9.18 -16.87
N LYS A 881 -10.40 -9.35 -17.22
CA LYS A 881 -11.23 -10.48 -16.80
C LYS A 881 -11.37 -11.54 -17.90
N MET A 882 -11.07 -11.15 -19.15
CA MET A 882 -11.06 -12.01 -20.33
C MET A 882 -9.82 -12.89 -20.40
N THR A 883 -9.89 -13.99 -21.15
CA THR A 883 -8.74 -14.87 -21.39
C THR A 883 -7.59 -14.14 -22.09
N ILE A 884 -7.88 -13.20 -22.98
CA ILE A 884 -6.85 -12.40 -23.66
C ILE A 884 -6.05 -11.49 -22.70
N GLY A 885 -6.61 -11.18 -21.54
CA GLY A 885 -5.96 -10.41 -20.48
C GLY A 885 -5.07 -11.22 -19.54
N GLN A 886 -4.96 -12.54 -19.73
CA GLN A 886 -4.19 -13.46 -18.88
C GLN A 886 -2.93 -13.99 -19.60
N ASN A 887 -2.01 -14.61 -18.86
CA ASN A 887 -0.84 -15.31 -19.42
C ASN A 887 -1.20 -16.74 -19.89
N CYS A 888 -2.29 -16.82 -20.65
CA CYS A 888 -2.87 -18.06 -21.18
C CYS A 888 -2.66 -18.15 -22.70
N ILE A 889 -3.09 -19.26 -23.30
CA ILE A 889 -3.37 -19.28 -24.74
C ILE A 889 -4.76 -18.70 -25.00
N VAL A 890 -4.96 -18.16 -26.19
CA VAL A 890 -6.27 -17.75 -26.72
C VAL A 890 -6.50 -18.53 -28.00
N VAL A 891 -7.62 -19.24 -28.10
CA VAL A 891 -7.96 -20.05 -29.28
C VAL A 891 -9.12 -19.37 -29.99
N ASN A 892 -8.99 -19.13 -31.29
CA ASN A 892 -10.02 -18.48 -32.12
C ASN A 892 -10.51 -17.10 -31.60
N HIS A 893 -9.66 -16.38 -30.84
CA HIS A 893 -10.06 -15.14 -30.15
C HIS A 893 -11.26 -15.28 -29.18
N GLU A 894 -11.56 -16.49 -28.73
CA GLU A 894 -12.65 -16.76 -27.79
C GLU A 894 -12.18 -16.79 -26.34
N ASN A 895 -13.10 -16.44 -25.44
CA ASN A 895 -12.92 -16.63 -24.00
C ASN A 895 -12.96 -18.12 -23.64
N GLN A 896 -12.29 -18.46 -22.54
CA GLN A 896 -12.38 -19.80 -21.96
C GLN A 896 -13.83 -20.14 -21.57
N ASN A 897 -14.09 -21.44 -21.52
CA ASN A 897 -15.31 -22.02 -20.98
C ASN A 897 -15.36 -21.78 -19.46
N VAL A 898 -16.42 -21.12 -18.96
CA VAL A 898 -16.59 -20.89 -17.52
C VAL A 898 -16.79 -22.19 -16.73
N ALA A 899 -17.34 -23.22 -17.39
CA ALA A 899 -17.53 -24.55 -16.81
C ALA A 899 -16.29 -25.44 -16.96
N ALA A 900 -15.11 -24.85 -17.19
CA ALA A 900 -13.85 -25.58 -17.27
C ALA A 900 -13.63 -26.43 -16.01
N ALA A 901 -13.18 -27.66 -16.22
CA ALA A 901 -12.79 -28.59 -15.17
C ALA A 901 -11.39 -29.11 -15.48
N PRO A 902 -10.36 -28.24 -15.42
CA PRO A 902 -8.96 -28.65 -15.57
C PRO A 902 -8.55 -29.67 -14.51
N SER A 903 -7.44 -30.37 -14.74
CA SER A 903 -6.91 -31.33 -13.77
C SER A 903 -5.39 -31.42 -13.81
N ILE A 904 -4.77 -31.49 -12.63
CA ILE A 904 -3.36 -31.85 -12.50
C ILE A 904 -3.17 -33.30 -12.95
N THR A 905 -2.25 -33.53 -13.89
CA THR A 905 -1.96 -34.87 -14.42
C THR A 905 -0.64 -35.44 -13.91
N ASN A 906 0.31 -34.56 -13.52
CA ASN A 906 1.61 -34.99 -13.00
C ASN A 906 2.25 -33.86 -12.17
N TYR A 907 2.89 -34.21 -11.05
CA TYR A 907 3.66 -33.28 -10.21
C TYR A 907 4.84 -34.04 -9.60
N GLY A 908 5.98 -33.37 -9.53
CA GLY A 908 7.15 -33.90 -8.83
C GLY A 908 8.04 -32.78 -8.30
N SER A 909 8.50 -32.93 -7.06
CA SER A 909 9.53 -32.09 -6.45
C SER A 909 10.68 -32.96 -5.95
N SER A 910 11.90 -32.44 -6.04
CA SER A 910 13.09 -33.03 -5.40
C SER A 910 13.03 -32.98 -3.87
N GLY A 911 12.01 -32.36 -3.28
CA GLY A 911 11.86 -32.23 -1.82
C GLY A 911 12.90 -31.28 -1.21
N THR A 912 13.43 -30.36 -2.01
CA THR A 912 14.41 -29.38 -1.52
C THR A 912 13.74 -28.41 -0.56
N VAL A 913 14.39 -28.20 0.59
CA VAL A 913 13.95 -27.29 1.64
C VAL A 913 14.98 -26.19 1.84
N GLN A 914 14.54 -25.01 2.27
CA GLN A 914 15.45 -23.98 2.74
C GLN A 914 16.03 -24.39 4.11
N GLY A 915 17.35 -24.34 4.25
CA GLY A 915 18.01 -24.56 5.54
C GLY A 915 17.92 -23.33 6.46
N SER A 916 18.66 -23.34 7.57
CA SER A 916 18.70 -22.21 8.49
C SER A 916 19.32 -20.94 7.92
N SER A 917 20.21 -21.05 6.94
CA SER A 917 20.83 -19.89 6.30
C SER A 917 19.83 -19.14 5.40
N THR A 918 19.99 -17.81 5.33
CA THR A 918 19.27 -16.96 4.36
C THR A 918 19.83 -17.09 2.94
N VAL A 919 20.99 -17.74 2.79
CA VAL A 919 21.61 -18.07 1.51
C VAL A 919 21.55 -19.57 1.35
N ILE A 920 20.97 -20.03 0.25
CA ILE A 920 20.88 -21.45 -0.08
C ILE A 920 21.85 -21.78 -1.21
N ASP A 921 22.65 -22.82 -1.01
CA ASP A 921 23.36 -23.49 -2.09
C ASP A 921 22.45 -24.59 -2.64
N ILE A 922 21.91 -24.37 -3.84
CA ILE A 922 20.92 -25.26 -4.43
C ILE A 922 21.60 -26.54 -4.92
N PRO A 923 21.16 -27.74 -4.47
CA PRO A 923 21.71 -29.01 -4.95
C PRO A 923 21.61 -29.16 -6.47
N ASP A 924 22.55 -29.89 -7.07
CA ASP A 924 22.61 -30.11 -8.52
C ASP A 924 21.35 -30.78 -9.09
N ASP A 925 20.75 -31.69 -8.31
CA ASP A 925 19.52 -32.42 -8.63
C ASP A 925 18.24 -31.71 -8.18
N SER A 926 18.34 -30.50 -7.65
CA SER A 926 17.20 -29.75 -7.16
C SER A 926 16.33 -29.23 -8.31
N THR A 927 15.10 -29.71 -8.37
CA THR A 927 14.15 -29.43 -9.44
C THR A 927 12.72 -29.64 -8.94
N ALA A 928 11.77 -29.00 -9.60
CA ALA A 928 10.36 -29.35 -9.50
C ALA A 928 9.71 -29.19 -10.88
N PHE A 929 8.62 -29.92 -11.09
CA PHE A 929 7.79 -29.78 -12.27
C PHE A 929 6.33 -30.06 -11.92
N TRP A 930 5.43 -29.52 -12.74
CA TRP A 930 3.99 -29.68 -12.61
C TRP A 930 3.35 -29.63 -13.99
N VAL A 931 2.33 -30.46 -14.21
CA VAL A 931 1.63 -30.62 -15.48
C VAL A 931 0.13 -30.69 -15.23
N ALA A 932 -0.63 -29.92 -16.00
CA ALA A 932 -2.09 -29.95 -15.98
C ALA A 932 -2.68 -30.13 -17.38
N ASP A 933 -3.78 -30.86 -17.46
CA ASP A 933 -4.69 -30.89 -18.61
C ASP A 933 -5.65 -29.71 -18.51
N LEU A 934 -5.60 -28.85 -19.52
CA LEU A 934 -6.35 -27.60 -19.62
C LEU A 934 -7.35 -27.64 -20.80
N ALA A 935 -7.53 -28.78 -21.46
CA ALA A 935 -8.37 -28.90 -22.66
C ALA A 935 -9.81 -28.45 -22.40
N SER A 936 -10.35 -28.74 -21.22
CA SER A 936 -11.73 -28.41 -20.84
C SER A 936 -12.03 -26.90 -20.81
N ALA A 937 -10.99 -26.06 -20.78
CA ALA A 937 -11.14 -24.60 -20.80
C ALA A 937 -11.39 -24.03 -22.20
N TYR A 938 -11.22 -24.80 -23.28
CA TYR A 938 -11.28 -24.28 -24.65
C TYR A 938 -12.21 -25.11 -25.53
N PHE A 939 -13.10 -24.45 -26.28
CA PHE A 939 -14.12 -25.13 -27.09
C PHE A 939 -13.57 -25.86 -28.33
N ASP A 940 -12.56 -25.28 -28.98
CA ASP A 940 -12.01 -25.75 -30.26
C ASP A 940 -10.69 -26.54 -30.12
N VAL A 941 -10.46 -27.11 -28.93
CA VAL A 941 -9.24 -27.83 -28.56
C VAL A 941 -9.54 -29.31 -28.31
N THR A 942 -8.84 -30.20 -29.00
CA THR A 942 -8.96 -31.66 -28.84
C THR A 942 -8.19 -32.14 -27.60
N SER A 943 -6.98 -31.61 -27.42
CA SER A 943 -6.13 -31.89 -26.26
C SER A 943 -5.25 -30.69 -25.97
N TYR A 944 -5.05 -30.38 -24.69
CA TYR A 944 -4.10 -29.36 -24.27
C TYR A 944 -3.57 -29.67 -22.88
N SER A 945 -2.26 -29.91 -22.81
CA SER A 945 -1.53 -29.97 -21.54
C SER A 945 -0.51 -28.86 -21.47
N ARG A 946 -0.38 -28.25 -20.30
CA ARG A 946 0.66 -27.26 -19.97
C ARG A 946 1.51 -27.79 -18.83
N GLY A 947 2.82 -27.68 -18.97
CA GLY A 947 3.78 -28.01 -17.93
C GLY A 947 4.71 -26.85 -17.60
N VAL A 948 5.08 -26.73 -16.33
CA VAL A 948 6.12 -25.83 -15.82
C VAL A 948 7.19 -26.61 -15.08
N ARG A 949 8.47 -26.29 -15.32
CA ARG A 949 9.62 -26.98 -14.73
C ARG A 949 10.76 -26.04 -14.39
N LEU A 950 11.38 -26.24 -13.23
CA LEU A 950 12.65 -25.62 -12.86
C LEU A 950 13.84 -26.43 -13.39
N LEU A 951 14.86 -25.74 -13.90
CA LEU A 951 16.06 -26.35 -14.47
C LEU A 951 17.32 -25.70 -13.89
N ASN A 952 18.47 -26.38 -14.08
CA ASN A 952 19.79 -25.82 -13.81
C ASN A 952 19.91 -25.23 -12.40
N LYS A 953 19.70 -26.07 -11.38
CA LYS A 953 19.66 -25.66 -9.97
C LYS A 953 18.66 -24.52 -9.71
N ARG A 954 17.48 -24.62 -10.34
CA ARG A 954 16.38 -23.65 -10.21
C ARG A 954 16.73 -22.23 -10.68
N ARG A 955 17.58 -22.13 -11.71
CA ARG A 955 17.98 -20.84 -12.32
C ARG A 955 17.31 -20.55 -13.65
N GLN A 956 16.62 -21.54 -14.22
CA GLN A 956 15.89 -21.44 -15.48
C GLN A 956 14.49 -22.05 -15.30
N VAL A 957 13.50 -21.53 -16.04
CA VAL A 957 12.14 -22.10 -16.09
C VAL A 957 11.86 -22.58 -17.51
N LEU A 958 11.32 -23.78 -17.66
CA LEU A 958 10.74 -24.27 -18.89
C LEU A 958 9.21 -24.29 -18.74
N ILE A 959 8.52 -23.60 -19.64
CA ILE A 959 7.08 -23.79 -19.87
C ILE A 959 6.92 -24.56 -21.18
N GLN A 960 6.15 -25.64 -21.16
CA GLN A 960 5.87 -26.47 -22.33
C GLN A 960 4.37 -26.65 -22.49
N ASP A 961 3.87 -26.39 -23.69
CA ASP A 961 2.49 -26.61 -24.09
C ASP A 961 2.41 -27.69 -25.16
N GLU A 962 1.60 -28.73 -24.94
CA GLU A 962 1.24 -29.74 -25.93
C GLU A 962 -0.22 -29.57 -26.30
N ILE A 963 -0.47 -29.06 -27.51
CA ILE A 963 -1.79 -28.60 -27.94
C ILE A 963 -2.17 -29.28 -29.24
N ASP A 964 -3.43 -29.71 -29.37
CA ASP A 964 -4.08 -30.07 -30.63
C ASP A 964 -5.38 -29.29 -30.78
N THR A 965 -5.45 -28.42 -31.78
CA THR A 965 -6.60 -27.53 -32.00
C THR A 965 -6.99 -27.46 -33.47
N SER A 966 -8.30 -27.27 -33.70
CA SER A 966 -8.87 -27.07 -35.02
C SER A 966 -8.87 -25.61 -35.49
N GLN A 967 -8.46 -24.67 -34.63
CA GLN A 967 -8.44 -23.23 -34.90
C GLN A 967 -7.05 -22.64 -34.66
N ALA A 968 -6.81 -21.43 -35.16
CA ALA A 968 -5.60 -20.70 -34.82
C ALA A 968 -5.60 -20.33 -33.34
N LEU A 969 -4.40 -20.27 -32.75
CA LEU A 969 -4.21 -19.89 -31.35
C LEU A 969 -3.12 -18.83 -31.22
N GLN A 970 -3.16 -18.12 -30.11
CA GLN A 970 -2.13 -17.17 -29.70
C GLN A 970 -1.69 -17.46 -28.27
N TRP A 971 -0.40 -17.70 -28.05
CA TRP A 971 0.21 -17.76 -26.71
C TRP A 971 0.53 -16.35 -26.23
N ARG A 972 0.25 -16.02 -24.96
CA ARG A 972 0.39 -14.66 -24.42
C ARG A 972 1.14 -14.62 -23.09
N MET A 973 1.93 -13.56 -22.90
CA MET A 973 2.56 -13.20 -21.63
C MET A 973 2.62 -11.69 -21.47
N HIS A 974 2.09 -11.17 -20.37
CA HIS A 974 2.13 -9.76 -20.00
C HIS A 974 3.42 -9.44 -19.24
N THR A 975 4.04 -8.30 -19.55
CA THR A 975 5.29 -7.85 -18.92
C THR A 975 5.42 -6.32 -18.97
N ASN A 976 6.15 -5.73 -18.02
CA ASN A 976 6.61 -4.33 -18.15
C ASN A 976 7.95 -4.18 -18.83
N ALA A 977 8.61 -5.30 -19.14
CA ALA A 977 9.91 -5.25 -19.77
C ALA A 977 9.83 -4.58 -21.14
N SER A 978 10.88 -3.85 -21.49
CA SER A 978 11.15 -3.56 -22.89
C SER A 978 11.47 -4.87 -23.62
N VAL A 979 10.75 -5.15 -24.70
CA VAL A 979 10.85 -6.41 -25.45
C VAL A 979 11.62 -6.20 -26.75
N GLN A 980 12.61 -7.06 -27.00
CA GLN A 980 13.31 -7.15 -28.29
C GLN A 980 13.25 -8.58 -28.80
N ILE A 981 12.86 -8.76 -30.06
CA ILE A 981 12.67 -10.08 -30.69
C ILE A 981 13.72 -10.27 -31.79
N ASP A 982 14.48 -11.36 -31.73
CA ASP A 982 15.42 -11.80 -32.76
C ASP A 982 15.23 -13.29 -33.06
N GLY A 983 14.48 -13.58 -34.13
CA GLY A 983 14.10 -14.95 -34.50
C GLY A 983 13.25 -15.60 -33.41
N THR A 984 13.82 -16.62 -32.75
CA THR A 984 13.17 -17.37 -31.66
C THR A 984 13.61 -16.92 -30.27
N GLN A 985 14.47 -15.90 -30.19
CA GLN A 985 14.94 -15.31 -28.94
C GLN A 985 14.21 -14.01 -28.65
N ILE A 986 13.78 -13.82 -27.40
CA ILE A 986 13.10 -12.63 -26.92
C ILE A 986 13.89 -12.11 -25.72
N THR A 987 14.47 -10.92 -25.86
CA THR A 987 15.19 -10.26 -24.78
C THR A 987 14.25 -9.30 -24.06
N LEU A 988 14.04 -9.54 -22.77
CA LEU A 988 13.30 -8.68 -21.85
C LEU A 988 14.29 -7.87 -21.02
N THR A 989 14.12 -6.55 -20.98
CA THR A 989 14.91 -5.66 -20.11
C THR A 989 14.01 -4.86 -19.18
N LEU A 990 14.29 -4.92 -17.89
CA LEU A 990 13.50 -4.26 -16.84
C LEU A 990 14.41 -3.91 -15.66
N ASP A 991 14.35 -2.66 -15.17
CA ASP A 991 15.15 -2.16 -14.04
C ASP A 991 16.65 -2.48 -14.07
N GLY A 992 17.23 -2.42 -15.27
CA GLY A 992 18.65 -2.73 -15.50
C GLY A 992 18.99 -4.22 -15.45
N GLN A 993 18.00 -5.09 -15.22
CA GLN A 993 18.10 -6.54 -15.32
C GLN A 993 17.72 -7.02 -16.72
N THR A 994 18.09 -8.26 -17.04
CA THR A 994 17.80 -8.89 -18.32
C THR A 994 17.32 -10.32 -18.13
N LEU A 995 16.25 -10.69 -18.84
CA LEU A 995 15.79 -12.06 -18.99
C LEU A 995 15.73 -12.40 -20.48
N ILE A 996 16.25 -13.56 -20.85
CA ILE A 996 16.15 -14.07 -22.23
C ILE A 996 15.11 -15.19 -22.24
N MET A 997 14.04 -15.01 -23.02
CA MET A 997 13.15 -16.12 -23.38
C MET A 997 13.64 -16.73 -24.70
N GLN A 998 13.63 -18.06 -24.77
CA GLN A 998 14.02 -18.79 -25.95
C GLN A 998 12.93 -19.79 -26.31
N VAL A 999 12.35 -19.65 -27.51
CA VAL A 999 11.46 -20.68 -28.07
C VAL A 999 12.34 -21.81 -28.61
N LEU A 1000 12.25 -22.97 -27.98
CA LEU A 1000 12.95 -24.18 -28.37
C LEU A 1000 12.09 -24.93 -29.41
N ASN A 1001 12.76 -25.59 -30.37
CA ASN A 1001 12.12 -26.41 -31.40
C ASN A 1001 10.89 -25.74 -32.05
N ALA A 1002 11.00 -24.44 -32.33
CA ALA A 1002 9.91 -23.56 -32.72
C ALA A 1002 8.98 -24.22 -33.76
N PRO A 1003 7.66 -24.35 -33.47
CA PRO A 1003 6.74 -24.98 -34.38
C PRO A 1003 6.68 -24.29 -35.75
N SER A 1004 6.42 -25.07 -36.80
CA SER A 1004 6.31 -24.52 -38.15
C SER A 1004 5.13 -23.54 -38.24
N GLY A 1005 5.42 -22.31 -38.68
CA GLY A 1005 4.41 -21.27 -38.87
C GLY A 1005 4.19 -20.36 -37.67
N ILE A 1006 4.97 -20.51 -36.59
CA ILE A 1006 4.93 -19.59 -35.46
C ILE A 1006 5.34 -18.17 -35.87
N SER A 1007 4.61 -17.18 -35.37
CA SER A 1007 4.97 -15.76 -35.46
C SER A 1007 5.09 -15.19 -34.05
N ILE A 1008 6.23 -14.60 -33.72
CA ILE A 1008 6.48 -13.97 -32.41
C ILE A 1008 6.43 -12.46 -32.59
N ASP A 1009 5.60 -11.79 -31.79
CA ASP A 1009 5.42 -10.34 -31.84
C ASP A 1009 5.10 -9.78 -30.45
N THR A 1010 4.76 -8.50 -30.41
CA THR A 1010 4.23 -7.80 -29.24
C THR A 1010 2.86 -7.21 -29.53
N ALA A 1011 2.04 -7.09 -28.50
CA ALA A 1011 0.76 -6.40 -28.54
C ALA A 1011 0.60 -5.44 -27.35
N GLU A 1012 -0.32 -4.48 -27.48
CA GLU A 1012 -0.76 -3.66 -26.36
C GLU A 1012 -1.67 -4.49 -25.43
N ALA A 1013 -1.57 -4.26 -24.12
CA ALA A 1013 -2.46 -4.86 -23.13
C ALA A 1013 -3.83 -4.14 -23.10
N ALA A 1014 -4.58 -4.23 -24.20
CA ALA A 1014 -5.83 -3.51 -24.38
C ALA A 1014 -6.81 -4.29 -25.28
N ARG A 1015 -8.10 -3.92 -25.17
CA ARG A 1015 -9.15 -4.45 -26.04
C ARG A 1015 -8.92 -4.06 -27.49
N THR A 1016 -9.25 -4.99 -28.38
CA THR A 1016 -9.22 -4.83 -29.83
C THR A 1016 -10.63 -4.59 -30.37
N SER A 1017 -10.72 -4.18 -31.65
CA SER A 1017 -12.03 -4.01 -32.31
C SER A 1017 -12.78 -5.33 -32.56
N SER A 1018 -12.11 -6.47 -32.42
CA SER A 1018 -12.72 -7.80 -32.54
C SER A 1018 -13.38 -8.27 -31.24
N ASP A 1019 -13.10 -7.64 -30.11
CA ASP A 1019 -13.60 -8.10 -28.81
C ASP A 1019 -15.10 -7.75 -28.63
N PRO A 1020 -15.86 -8.57 -27.88
CA PRO A 1020 -17.28 -8.31 -27.60
C PRO A 1020 -17.49 -6.93 -26.97
N ALA A 1021 -18.43 -6.14 -27.48
CA ALA A 1021 -18.66 -4.77 -27.01
C ALA A 1021 -19.00 -4.70 -25.52
N LEU A 1022 -18.38 -3.74 -24.83
CA LEU A 1022 -18.70 -3.41 -23.44
C LEU A 1022 -20.17 -3.01 -23.28
N PRO A 1023 -20.74 -3.12 -22.06
CA PRO A 1023 -22.05 -2.55 -21.77
C PRO A 1023 -22.13 -1.06 -22.12
N GLU A 1024 -23.31 -0.59 -22.50
CA GLU A 1024 -23.51 0.79 -22.97
C GLU A 1024 -23.05 1.81 -21.91
N GLY A 1025 -22.21 2.75 -22.31
CA GLY A 1025 -21.68 3.80 -21.44
C GLY A 1025 -20.49 3.40 -20.57
N GLN A 1026 -19.99 2.16 -20.68
CA GLN A 1026 -18.79 1.70 -19.98
C GLN A 1026 -17.52 1.94 -20.81
N SER A 1027 -16.39 2.08 -20.12
CA SER A 1027 -15.05 2.13 -20.70
C SER A 1027 -14.16 1.10 -20.01
N ASP A 1028 -13.20 0.54 -20.74
CA ASP A 1028 -12.28 -0.41 -20.14
C ASP A 1028 -11.15 0.30 -19.39
N GLN A 1029 -10.58 -0.40 -18.41
CA GLN A 1029 -9.45 0.08 -17.64
C GLN A 1029 -8.16 -0.03 -18.45
N SER A 1030 -7.39 1.06 -18.56
CA SER A 1030 -6.12 1.06 -19.28
C SER A 1030 -5.01 0.33 -18.52
N ASN A 1031 -4.13 -0.37 -19.24
CA ASN A 1031 -2.94 -1.03 -18.69
C ASN A 1031 -1.66 -0.37 -19.26
N PRO A 1032 -1.32 0.84 -18.79
CA PRO A 1032 -0.16 1.57 -19.30
C PRO A 1032 1.13 0.81 -18.98
N GLU A 1033 2.13 0.95 -19.85
CA GLU A 1033 3.47 0.37 -19.67
C GLU A 1033 3.52 -1.17 -19.65
N VAL A 1034 2.41 -1.83 -19.98
CA VAL A 1034 2.36 -3.29 -20.17
C VAL A 1034 2.50 -3.61 -21.65
N THR A 1035 3.50 -4.41 -21.96
CA THR A 1035 3.67 -5.06 -23.26
C THR A 1035 3.21 -6.51 -23.14
N VAL A 1036 2.52 -7.02 -24.15
CA VAL A 1036 2.17 -8.44 -24.25
C VAL A 1036 3.09 -9.09 -25.27
N VAL A 1037 3.87 -10.08 -24.87
CA VAL A 1037 4.57 -10.98 -25.80
C VAL A 1037 3.55 -11.96 -26.36
N THR A 1038 3.44 -12.03 -27.68
CA THR A 1038 2.46 -12.89 -28.37
C THR A 1038 3.16 -13.88 -29.29
N MET A 1039 2.66 -15.12 -29.33
CA MET A 1039 3.08 -16.11 -30.33
C MET A 1039 1.87 -16.70 -31.06
N ASP A 1040 1.68 -16.34 -32.32
CA ASP A 1040 0.59 -16.82 -33.16
C ASP A 1040 0.95 -18.16 -33.82
N LEU A 1041 0.02 -19.10 -33.78
CA LEU A 1041 0.13 -20.41 -34.40
C LEU A 1041 -1.15 -20.73 -35.20
N PRO A 1042 -1.04 -21.34 -36.39
CA PRO A 1042 -2.21 -21.79 -37.13
C PRO A 1042 -2.90 -22.97 -36.42
N ALA A 1043 -4.00 -23.47 -36.99
CA ALA A 1043 -4.60 -24.71 -36.50
C ALA A 1043 -3.65 -25.91 -36.72
N GLY A 1044 -3.58 -26.80 -35.75
CA GLY A 1044 -2.72 -27.98 -35.80
C GLY A 1044 -2.38 -28.55 -34.43
N SER A 1045 -1.42 -29.47 -34.44
CA SER A 1045 -0.87 -30.10 -33.24
C SER A 1045 0.57 -29.64 -33.02
N TYR A 1046 0.88 -29.15 -31.82
CA TYR A 1046 2.12 -28.47 -31.49
C TYR A 1046 2.67 -28.93 -30.14
N THR A 1047 4.00 -28.96 -30.07
CA THR A 1047 4.75 -28.90 -28.81
C THR A 1047 5.49 -27.56 -28.82
N LEU A 1048 5.07 -26.63 -27.96
CA LEU A 1048 5.68 -25.31 -27.82
C LEU A 1048 6.48 -25.28 -26.52
N GLU A 1049 7.78 -25.05 -26.62
CA GLU A 1049 8.71 -25.05 -25.49
C GLU A 1049 9.33 -23.65 -25.33
N VAL A 1050 9.06 -22.98 -24.21
CA VAL A 1050 9.56 -21.63 -23.90
C VAL A 1050 10.48 -21.71 -22.68
N LEU A 1051 11.76 -21.45 -22.90
CA LEU A 1051 12.79 -21.46 -21.87
C LEU A 1051 13.09 -20.03 -21.40
N PHE A 1052 12.92 -19.77 -20.11
CA PHE A 1052 13.21 -18.50 -19.46
C PHE A 1052 14.58 -18.54 -18.78
N ASN A 1053 15.46 -17.63 -19.20
CA ASN A 1053 16.85 -17.52 -18.74
C ASN A 1053 17.10 -16.14 -18.12
N PRO A 1054 16.79 -15.94 -16.83
CA PRO A 1054 17.25 -14.75 -16.11
C PRO A 1054 18.77 -14.65 -16.19
N GLN A 1055 19.30 -13.50 -16.58
CA GLN A 1055 20.74 -13.28 -16.75
C GLN A 1055 21.40 -12.98 -15.39
N TRP A 1056 21.61 -14.03 -14.60
CA TRP A 1056 22.20 -13.95 -13.26
C TRP A 1056 23.61 -13.35 -13.27
N SER A 1057 23.91 -12.51 -12.29
CA SER A 1057 25.25 -11.95 -12.09
C SER A 1057 26.28 -13.06 -11.93
N GLY A 1058 27.38 -12.95 -12.69
CA GLY A 1058 28.48 -13.93 -12.67
C GLY A 1058 28.25 -15.18 -13.52
N MET A 1059 27.08 -15.35 -14.15
CA MET A 1059 26.87 -16.38 -15.18
C MET A 1059 27.27 -15.86 -16.56
N SER A 1060 27.76 -16.79 -17.38
CA SER A 1060 28.08 -16.64 -18.79
C SER A 1060 27.13 -17.48 -19.63
N SER A 1061 27.16 -17.32 -20.97
CA SER A 1061 26.29 -18.09 -21.87
C SER A 1061 26.47 -19.61 -21.76
N SER A 1062 27.64 -20.10 -21.32
CA SER A 1062 27.89 -21.53 -21.13
C SER A 1062 27.32 -22.11 -19.84
N ASP A 1063 26.86 -21.27 -18.91
CA ASP A 1063 26.28 -21.71 -17.64
C ASP A 1063 24.78 -22.02 -17.76
N PHE A 1064 24.14 -21.62 -18.87
CA PHE A 1064 22.75 -21.96 -19.17
C PHE A 1064 22.66 -23.32 -19.88
N VAL A 1065 21.68 -24.13 -19.51
CA VAL A 1065 21.43 -25.42 -20.15
C VAL A 1065 20.26 -25.32 -21.12
N SER A 1066 20.38 -25.98 -22.27
CA SER A 1066 19.25 -26.24 -23.17
C SER A 1066 18.72 -27.64 -22.88
N PRO A 1067 17.50 -27.79 -22.36
CA PRO A 1067 16.95 -29.10 -22.02
C PRO A 1067 16.68 -29.93 -23.28
N SER A 1068 16.68 -31.25 -23.13
CA SER A 1068 16.12 -32.16 -24.15
C SER A 1068 14.60 -32.01 -24.22
N SER A 1069 14.04 -32.09 -25.43
CA SER A 1069 12.58 -32.11 -25.61
C SER A 1069 12.00 -33.46 -25.16
N VAL A 1070 11.05 -33.42 -24.23
CA VAL A 1070 10.39 -34.60 -23.64
C VAL A 1070 8.91 -34.36 -23.54
N ALA A 1071 8.10 -35.34 -23.93
CA ALA A 1071 6.65 -35.26 -23.81
C ALA A 1071 6.21 -35.06 -22.36
N LEU A 1072 5.20 -34.22 -22.12
CA LEU A 1072 4.68 -33.88 -20.79
C LEU A 1072 4.26 -35.13 -19.99
N SER A 1073 3.75 -36.16 -20.67
CA SER A 1073 3.40 -37.45 -20.04
C SER A 1073 4.59 -38.22 -19.47
N ASP A 1074 5.80 -37.93 -19.97
CA ASP A 1074 7.06 -38.59 -19.59
C ASP A 1074 7.91 -37.71 -18.67
N TRP A 1075 7.39 -36.56 -18.22
CA TRP A 1075 8.08 -35.70 -17.27
C TRP A 1075 8.34 -36.42 -15.95
N SER A 1076 9.60 -36.41 -15.54
CA SER A 1076 10.07 -36.93 -14.25
C SER A 1076 11.15 -35.99 -13.69
N LEU A 1077 11.61 -36.21 -12.46
CA LEU A 1077 12.69 -35.39 -11.89
C LEU A 1077 13.98 -35.44 -12.72
N THR A 1078 14.16 -36.44 -13.58
CA THR A 1078 15.39 -36.66 -14.37
C THR A 1078 15.22 -36.54 -15.88
N SER A 1079 14.03 -36.18 -16.37
CA SER A 1079 13.74 -36.28 -17.81
C SER A 1079 14.46 -35.26 -18.69
N HIS A 1080 14.93 -34.13 -18.16
CA HIS A 1080 15.49 -33.02 -18.95
C HIS A 1080 17.02 -32.86 -18.88
N GLY A 1081 17.72 -33.91 -18.43
CA GLY A 1081 19.19 -33.94 -18.32
C GLY A 1081 19.68 -33.49 -16.96
#